data_AF-A0AAD8EX42-F1
#
_entry.id   AF-A0AAD8EX42-F1
#
_cell.length_a   1.000
_cell.length_b   1.000
_cell.length_c   1.000
_cell.angle_alpha   90.00
_cell.angle_beta   90.00
_cell.angle_gamma   90.00
#
_symmetry.space_group_name_H-M   'P 1'
#
loop_
_entity.id
_entity.type
_entity.pdbx_description
1 polymer ?
#
loop_
_entity_poly.entity_id
_entity_poly.type
_entity_poly.pdbx_seq_one_letter_code
_entity_poly.pdbx_strand_id
1 'polypeptide(L)'
;SLRQMIYTMWLIFLRHPIASKDPVFQSVLPMLIQCGTVCLHKVGFPSHSNSVSCDYSRLEFDTDDEFNAVLSCLRVSVVESIRTLTLMVPKLTFSVASAWLTELLNKPIDIGTGADADRGICNLSSPSFISWDACSVFLEAVMSKLFVGDGDKSFVQEGIDLLHKALAYQMQDPLILSAVLSCISGLFPFLNYTPQTLPQVLEKIFGAVVFNLPGQTKSTRSQAVKNVRVHACSVLVKICKNYPGLLLPEFRHLYDSVKQLDSDREQLSQMEKIILIEALIIVSNQFHDFARQAAFIEEVIAPVKELWSSEDFNKAFSSPEYFMDYVGLNKAAVEPSSADTCGINRSHITYCINTILAVIKRSQWPEDYIVAQRGGFIIGGEGCSVLRNPATPYISPLLNNLMTLLKTTCSLFKPEYLHLRHIDFVRAYDLTEHDKLNILGIPPVSVDNSDSLVYRHPLERMQIFISTVFDYGFHILGNASQCLGSEFYCVPGLSKVIIENLIVNFKLLPDFRAKTFIRNFIKPFIQCCPKGQCSTVVLPVLYILTSDILQRLSERWLIINKRVEEEAQSEEQSDPESQEILEEHVIRQLTREYLELLVLVLTGKSVNSDVKEEMAMEDGDMGKQTGSNPPFKELSELGVMVVGTKELFPSIIMCIINGFSWADTTVCHRCTQMLWPVVKQIVANNDMSEEAASHIFVAILTGLQLHGEHESTQSCLLTLSFFYYETLRQKFPSLTQVLHKIPDVNVNLIKNLEVELSSRTGQEKKKKDCFKKIVSSIIGRSVSDRFRSWMKWSLKIWDYYDSALRSVLLNRA
;
A
#
# COMPACT_ATOMS: atom_id res chain seq x y z
N SER A 1 16.16 -20.96 -5.89
CA SER A 1 16.67 -19.65 -6.34
C SER A 1 16.79 -19.50 -7.87
N LEU A 2 17.44 -20.43 -8.60
CA LEU A 2 17.87 -20.25 -10.00
C LEU A 2 16.76 -19.89 -10.98
N ARG A 3 15.60 -20.55 -10.90
CA ARG A 3 14.45 -20.26 -11.76
C ARG A 3 13.99 -18.80 -11.63
N GLN A 4 14.01 -18.25 -10.41
CA GLN A 4 13.62 -16.86 -10.15
C GLN A 4 14.55 -15.89 -10.87
N MET A 5 15.87 -16.09 -10.74
CA MET A 5 16.87 -15.23 -11.40
C MET A 5 16.73 -15.23 -12.92
N ILE A 6 16.52 -16.42 -13.51
CA ILE A 6 16.42 -16.60 -14.96
C ILE A 6 15.12 -16.00 -15.51
N TYR A 7 13.99 -16.14 -14.82
CA TYR A 7 12.72 -15.55 -15.27
C TYR A 7 12.75 -14.02 -15.32
N THR A 8 13.46 -13.37 -14.39
CA THR A 8 13.67 -11.92 -14.45
C THR A 8 14.45 -11.52 -15.71
N MET A 9 15.46 -12.29 -16.10
CA MET A 9 16.18 -12.07 -17.37
C MET A 9 15.26 -12.29 -18.58
N TRP A 10 14.48 -13.38 -18.62
CA TRP A 10 13.55 -13.63 -19.72
C TRP A 10 12.55 -12.49 -19.91
N LEU A 11 12.03 -11.93 -18.82
CA LEU A 11 11.10 -10.80 -18.89
C LEU A 11 11.73 -9.57 -19.55
N ILE A 12 13.01 -9.29 -19.27
CA ILE A 12 13.75 -8.20 -19.94
C ILE A 12 13.84 -8.46 -21.44
N PHE A 13 14.19 -9.68 -21.87
CA PHE A 13 14.24 -10.03 -23.30
C PHE A 13 12.87 -9.93 -23.98
N LEU A 14 11.81 -10.35 -23.31
CA LEU A 14 10.43 -10.24 -23.80
C LEU A 14 9.99 -8.79 -24.00
N ARG A 15 10.40 -7.88 -23.11
CA ARG A 15 10.07 -6.45 -23.19
C ARG A 15 10.99 -5.66 -24.13
N HIS A 16 12.20 -6.16 -24.38
CA HIS A 16 13.18 -5.45 -25.17
C HIS A 16 12.74 -5.34 -26.65
N PRO A 17 12.72 -4.13 -27.25
CA PRO A 17 12.08 -3.90 -28.56
C PRO A 17 12.76 -4.60 -29.75
N ILE A 18 14.05 -4.91 -29.62
CA ILE A 18 14.85 -5.62 -30.64
C ILE A 18 14.87 -7.12 -30.36
N ALA A 19 15.38 -7.55 -29.21
CA ALA A 19 15.48 -8.96 -28.84
C ALA A 19 14.14 -9.71 -28.90
N SER A 20 13.04 -9.08 -28.49
CA SER A 20 11.70 -9.69 -28.60
C SER A 20 11.30 -10.05 -30.03
N LYS A 21 11.89 -9.42 -31.05
CA LYS A 21 11.60 -9.68 -32.47
C LYS A 21 12.65 -10.58 -33.15
N ASP A 22 13.71 -10.95 -32.42
CA ASP A 22 14.76 -11.80 -32.96
C ASP A 22 14.20 -13.20 -33.29
N PRO A 23 14.45 -13.76 -34.49
CA PRO A 23 13.92 -15.06 -34.89
C PRO A 23 14.37 -16.22 -33.99
N VAL A 24 15.60 -16.17 -33.44
CA VAL A 24 16.11 -17.21 -32.53
C VAL A 24 15.35 -17.13 -31.22
N PHE A 25 15.18 -15.93 -30.66
CA PHE A 25 14.40 -15.75 -29.45
C PHE A 25 12.93 -16.14 -29.63
N GLN A 26 12.31 -15.78 -30.76
CA GLN A 26 10.95 -16.17 -31.13
C GLN A 26 10.77 -17.70 -31.17
N SER A 27 11.79 -18.45 -31.58
CA SER A 27 11.73 -19.92 -31.60
C SER A 27 11.67 -20.55 -30.21
N VAL A 28 12.08 -19.83 -29.15
CA VAL A 28 12.09 -20.31 -27.75
C VAL A 28 10.78 -20.03 -27.02
N LEU A 29 9.93 -19.11 -27.51
CA LEU A 29 8.70 -18.71 -26.81
C LEU A 29 7.77 -19.89 -26.45
N PRO A 30 7.54 -20.91 -27.31
CA PRO A 30 6.72 -22.06 -26.94
C PRO A 30 7.28 -22.82 -25.72
N MET A 31 8.61 -22.96 -25.64
CA MET A 31 9.28 -23.61 -24.52
C MET A 31 9.15 -22.76 -23.26
N LEU A 32 9.29 -21.44 -23.37
CA LEU A 32 9.12 -20.53 -22.22
C LEU A 32 7.69 -20.59 -21.66
N ILE A 33 6.67 -20.69 -22.52
CA ILE A 33 5.27 -20.88 -22.12
C ILE A 33 5.11 -22.20 -21.34
N GLN A 34 5.68 -23.30 -21.85
CA GLN A 34 5.66 -24.60 -21.17
C GLN A 34 6.42 -24.58 -19.84
N CYS A 35 7.58 -23.92 -19.76
CA CYS A 35 8.27 -23.72 -18.49
C CYS A 35 7.40 -22.94 -17.49
N GLY A 36 6.57 -22.01 -17.98
CA GLY A 36 5.64 -21.24 -17.16
C GLY A 36 4.63 -22.13 -16.45
N THR A 37 4.08 -23.14 -17.13
CA THR A 37 3.11 -24.07 -16.51
C THR A 37 3.74 -24.86 -15.36
N VAL A 38 5.01 -25.24 -15.47
CA VAL A 38 5.75 -25.93 -14.40
C VAL A 38 6.10 -24.99 -13.25
N CYS A 39 6.61 -23.79 -13.56
CA CYS A 39 7.12 -22.86 -12.54
C CYS A 39 6.02 -22.24 -11.66
N LEU A 40 4.76 -22.31 -12.08
CA LEU A 40 3.64 -21.85 -11.27
C LEU A 40 3.23 -22.85 -10.15
N HIS A 41 3.64 -24.12 -10.21
CA HIS A 41 3.28 -25.09 -9.17
C HIS A 41 3.96 -24.75 -7.83
N LYS A 42 3.19 -24.78 -6.73
CA LYS A 42 3.72 -24.60 -5.36
C LYS A 42 4.32 -25.91 -4.83
N VAL A 43 5.48 -26.28 -5.34
CA VAL A 43 6.21 -27.49 -4.96
C VAL A 43 7.65 -27.17 -4.61
N GLY A 44 8.34 -28.09 -3.93
CA GLY A 44 9.76 -27.93 -3.62
C GLY A 44 10.04 -27.37 -2.22
N PHE A 45 9.04 -27.34 -1.32
CA PHE A 45 9.24 -26.93 0.07
C PHE A 45 10.30 -27.78 0.78
N PRO A 46 11.22 -27.18 1.57
CA PRO A 46 12.23 -27.91 2.35
C PRO A 46 11.69 -29.05 3.21
N SER A 47 10.52 -28.88 3.84
CA SER A 47 9.89 -29.90 4.68
C SER A 47 9.24 -31.06 3.90
N HIS A 48 9.03 -30.90 2.60
CA HIS A 48 8.31 -31.86 1.76
C HIS A 48 9.25 -32.76 0.93
N SER A 49 8.66 -33.75 0.27
CA SER A 49 9.33 -34.66 -0.69
C SER A 49 8.54 -34.82 -2.00
N ASN A 50 7.70 -33.84 -2.32
CA ASN A 50 6.79 -33.88 -3.48
C ASN A 50 7.43 -33.46 -4.81
N SER A 51 8.70 -33.05 -4.81
CA SER A 51 9.42 -32.61 -6.00
C SER A 51 10.92 -32.79 -5.83
N VAL A 52 11.63 -33.03 -6.93
CA VAL A 52 13.11 -33.00 -6.97
C VAL A 52 13.68 -31.65 -6.50
N SER A 53 12.88 -30.58 -6.57
CA SER A 53 13.28 -29.26 -6.08
C SER A 53 13.41 -29.21 -4.55
N CYS A 54 12.81 -30.13 -3.79
CA CYS A 54 12.90 -30.15 -2.33
C CYS A 54 14.35 -30.30 -1.84
N ASP A 55 15.16 -31.13 -2.50
CA ASP A 55 16.57 -31.34 -2.12
C ASP A 55 17.39 -30.06 -2.26
N TYR A 56 17.17 -29.29 -3.33
CA TYR A 56 17.83 -28.01 -3.53
C TYR A 56 17.36 -26.96 -2.53
N SER A 57 16.06 -26.93 -2.23
CA SER A 57 15.52 -25.97 -1.27
C SER A 57 16.06 -26.21 0.14
N ARG A 58 16.27 -27.47 0.55
CA ARG A 58 16.95 -27.81 1.83
C ARG A 58 18.42 -27.36 1.91
N LEU A 59 19.06 -27.09 0.77
CA LEU A 59 20.41 -26.53 0.74
C LEU A 59 20.42 -25.00 0.78
N GLU A 60 19.34 -24.35 0.33
CA GLU A 60 19.26 -22.90 0.16
C GLU A 60 18.49 -22.18 1.27
N PHE A 61 17.55 -22.87 1.94
CA PHE A 61 16.61 -22.27 2.88
C PHE A 61 16.52 -23.10 4.15
N ASP A 62 16.43 -22.43 5.30
CA ASP A 62 16.32 -23.08 6.60
C ASP A 62 14.86 -23.47 6.89
N THR A 63 13.90 -22.73 6.32
CA THR A 63 12.47 -22.92 6.58
C THR A 63 11.62 -22.88 5.30
N ASP A 64 10.42 -23.46 5.38
CA ASP A 64 9.41 -23.36 4.32
C ASP A 64 8.96 -21.92 4.05
N ASP A 65 8.99 -21.07 5.07
CA ASP A 65 8.53 -19.67 4.99
C ASP A 65 9.48 -18.81 4.14
N GLU A 66 10.79 -18.98 4.32
CA GLU A 66 11.82 -18.36 3.49
C GLU A 66 11.69 -18.81 2.02
N PHE A 67 11.52 -20.11 1.81
CA PHE A 67 11.30 -20.66 0.47
C PHE A 67 10.01 -20.12 -0.17
N ASN A 68 8.92 -20.02 0.59
CA ASN A 68 7.63 -19.51 0.10
C ASN A 68 7.72 -18.05 -0.36
N ALA A 69 8.53 -17.22 0.30
CA ALA A 69 8.77 -15.83 -0.12
C ALA A 69 9.44 -15.78 -1.51
N VAL A 70 10.47 -16.61 -1.72
CA VAL A 70 11.16 -16.74 -3.01
C VAL A 70 10.25 -17.32 -4.11
N LEU A 71 9.48 -18.36 -3.78
CA LEU A 71 8.53 -18.98 -4.69
C LEU A 71 7.44 -18.00 -5.14
N SER A 72 6.96 -17.18 -4.22
CA SER A 72 5.99 -16.12 -4.51
C SER A 72 6.56 -15.10 -5.51
N CYS A 73 7.81 -14.67 -5.31
CA CYS A 73 8.50 -13.78 -6.26
C CYS A 73 8.67 -14.42 -7.64
N LEU A 74 9.07 -15.70 -7.71
CA LEU A 74 9.16 -16.43 -8.97
C LEU A 74 7.80 -16.44 -9.70
N ARG A 75 6.72 -16.76 -9.00
CA ARG A 75 5.37 -16.79 -9.59
C ARG A 75 4.97 -15.43 -10.16
N VAL A 76 5.29 -14.33 -9.49
CA VAL A 76 5.05 -12.96 -10.01
C VAL A 76 5.79 -12.74 -11.34
N SER A 77 7.09 -13.05 -11.40
CA SER A 77 7.88 -12.92 -12.63
C SER A 77 7.37 -13.81 -13.77
N VAL A 78 6.93 -15.03 -13.46
CA VAL A 78 6.33 -15.96 -14.45
C VAL A 78 5.02 -15.39 -14.99
N VAL A 79 4.11 -14.94 -14.11
CA VAL A 79 2.83 -14.35 -14.51
C VAL A 79 3.03 -13.16 -15.44
N GLU A 80 3.96 -12.27 -15.12
CA GLU A 80 4.26 -11.10 -15.94
C GLU A 80 4.89 -11.48 -17.30
N SER A 81 5.71 -12.54 -17.32
CA SER A 81 6.22 -13.12 -18.56
C SER A 81 5.10 -13.69 -19.42
N ILE A 82 4.13 -14.43 -18.83
CA ILE A 82 2.97 -14.97 -19.56
C ILE A 82 2.08 -13.86 -20.13
N ARG A 83 1.86 -12.77 -19.39
CA ARG A 83 1.14 -11.60 -19.90
C ARG A 83 1.83 -11.01 -21.13
N THR A 84 3.15 -10.84 -21.06
CA THR A 84 3.95 -10.29 -22.17
C THR A 84 3.93 -11.25 -23.37
N LEU A 85 4.11 -12.55 -23.12
CA LEU A 85 4.00 -13.60 -24.14
C LEU A 85 2.62 -13.64 -24.80
N THR A 86 1.55 -13.39 -24.05
CA THR A 86 0.18 -13.37 -24.59
C THR A 86 -0.01 -12.22 -25.58
N LEU A 87 0.63 -11.07 -25.35
CA LEU A 87 0.61 -9.96 -26.31
C LEU A 87 1.36 -10.31 -27.61
N MET A 88 2.36 -11.19 -27.54
CA MET A 88 3.17 -11.60 -28.69
C MET A 88 2.55 -12.77 -29.47
N VAL A 89 2.07 -13.79 -28.76
CA VAL A 89 1.55 -15.06 -29.31
C VAL A 89 0.22 -15.46 -28.62
N PRO A 90 -0.85 -14.67 -28.79
CA PRO A 90 -2.11 -14.83 -28.05
C PRO A 90 -2.78 -16.19 -28.28
N LYS A 91 -2.77 -16.69 -29.52
CA LYS A 91 -3.37 -17.98 -29.86
C LYS A 91 -2.68 -19.16 -29.18
N LEU A 92 -1.34 -19.15 -29.14
CA LEU A 92 -0.56 -20.23 -28.55
C LEU A 92 -0.74 -20.28 -27.03
N THR A 93 -0.62 -19.12 -26.37
CA THR A 93 -0.80 -19.01 -24.92
C THR A 93 -2.21 -19.41 -24.49
N PHE A 94 -3.24 -18.98 -25.22
CA PHE A 94 -4.62 -19.40 -24.95
C PHE A 94 -4.84 -20.89 -25.19
N SER A 95 -4.32 -21.46 -26.28
CA SER A 95 -4.43 -22.89 -26.55
C SER A 95 -3.81 -23.74 -25.43
N VAL A 96 -2.66 -23.33 -24.89
CA VAL A 96 -2.04 -23.99 -23.72
C VAL A 96 -2.93 -23.87 -22.49
N ALA A 97 -3.49 -22.69 -22.21
CA ALA A 97 -4.40 -22.50 -21.06
C ALA A 97 -5.67 -23.35 -21.18
N SER A 98 -6.26 -23.38 -22.37
CA SER A 98 -7.47 -24.13 -22.71
C SER A 98 -7.26 -25.64 -22.61
N ALA A 99 -6.15 -26.14 -23.16
CA ALA A 99 -5.78 -27.54 -23.06
C ALA A 99 -5.56 -27.97 -21.60
N TRP A 100 -4.82 -27.16 -20.82
CA TRP A 100 -4.53 -27.47 -19.42
C TRP A 100 -5.80 -27.47 -18.56
N LEU A 101 -6.67 -26.47 -18.68
CA LEU A 101 -7.93 -26.46 -17.94
C LEU A 101 -8.84 -27.63 -18.36
N THR A 102 -8.90 -27.94 -19.67
CA THR A 102 -9.66 -29.10 -20.16
C THR A 102 -9.12 -30.41 -19.59
N GLU A 103 -7.80 -30.57 -19.47
CA GLU A 103 -7.19 -31.73 -18.82
C GLU A 103 -7.63 -31.85 -17.36
N LEU A 104 -7.53 -30.77 -16.58
CA LEU A 104 -7.91 -30.76 -15.17
C LEU A 104 -9.40 -31.06 -14.95
N LEU A 105 -10.28 -30.54 -15.81
CA LEU A 105 -11.72 -30.80 -15.75
C LEU A 105 -12.06 -32.29 -15.97
N ASN A 106 -11.21 -33.04 -16.68
CA ASN A 106 -11.41 -34.46 -16.97
C ASN A 106 -10.62 -35.39 -16.03
N LYS A 107 -9.68 -34.85 -15.25
CA LYS A 107 -8.82 -35.63 -14.36
C LYS A 107 -9.49 -35.83 -12.99
N PRO A 108 -9.43 -37.04 -12.40
CA PRO A 108 -9.93 -37.25 -11.04
C PRO A 108 -9.12 -36.45 -10.01
N ILE A 109 -9.76 -36.07 -8.92
CA ILE A 109 -9.11 -35.36 -7.82
C ILE A 109 -8.23 -36.32 -7.02
N ASP A 110 -6.93 -36.10 -7.12
CA ASP A 110 -5.87 -36.66 -6.28
C ASP A 110 -5.60 -35.76 -5.06
N ILE A 111 -5.93 -36.27 -3.88
CA ILE A 111 -5.77 -35.61 -2.58
C ILE A 111 -4.35 -35.83 -2.01
N GLY A 112 -3.61 -36.83 -2.51
CA GLY A 112 -2.31 -37.26 -1.98
C GLY A 112 -2.42 -38.37 -0.93
N THR A 113 -1.29 -38.70 -0.28
CA THR A 113 -1.17 -39.77 0.72
C THR A 113 -0.82 -39.19 2.10
N GLY A 114 -1.52 -39.59 3.16
CA GLY A 114 -1.26 -39.15 4.54
C GLY A 114 -2.52 -39.10 5.40
N ALA A 115 -2.41 -38.64 6.65
CA ALA A 115 -3.53 -38.52 7.60
C ALA A 115 -4.66 -37.58 7.11
N ASP A 116 -4.35 -36.68 6.17
CA ASP A 116 -5.32 -35.75 5.56
C ASP A 116 -6.17 -36.42 4.47
N ALA A 117 -5.69 -37.53 3.87
CA ALA A 117 -6.42 -38.25 2.82
C ALA A 117 -7.70 -38.94 3.37
N ASP A 118 -7.71 -39.28 4.66
CA ASP A 118 -8.85 -39.93 5.34
C ASP A 118 -10.11 -39.05 5.40
N ARG A 119 -9.97 -37.73 5.13
CA ARG A 119 -11.07 -36.75 5.18
C ARG A 119 -11.77 -36.52 3.85
N GLY A 120 -11.20 -36.97 2.74
CA GLY A 120 -11.79 -36.83 1.41
C GLY A 120 -11.84 -35.41 0.85
N ILE A 121 -11.06 -34.47 1.41
CA ILE A 121 -10.95 -33.06 0.97
C ILE A 121 -9.47 -32.69 0.78
N CYS A 122 -9.17 -31.88 -0.22
CA CYS A 122 -7.86 -31.34 -0.53
C CYS A 122 -7.38 -30.33 0.52
N ASN A 123 -6.07 -30.32 0.70
CA ASN A 123 -5.33 -29.34 1.48
C ASN A 123 -4.38 -28.54 0.55
N LEU A 124 -3.61 -27.58 1.08
CA LEU A 124 -2.72 -26.72 0.29
C LEU A 124 -1.57 -27.49 -0.39
N SER A 125 -1.27 -28.69 0.08
CA SER A 125 -0.22 -29.58 -0.42
C SER A 125 -0.74 -30.68 -1.34
N SER A 126 -2.06 -30.84 -1.49
CA SER A 126 -2.67 -31.87 -2.34
C SER A 126 -2.28 -31.68 -3.82
N PRO A 127 -1.86 -32.74 -4.53
CA PRO A 127 -1.42 -32.64 -5.92
C PRO A 127 -2.44 -31.98 -6.86
N SER A 128 -3.73 -32.27 -6.67
CA SER A 128 -4.79 -31.65 -7.46
C SER A 128 -4.91 -30.16 -7.19
N PHE A 129 -4.91 -29.75 -5.92
CA PHE A 129 -5.03 -28.33 -5.58
C PHE A 129 -3.85 -27.53 -6.13
N ILE A 130 -2.62 -28.03 -6.00
CA ILE A 130 -1.42 -27.37 -6.56
C ILE A 130 -1.58 -27.17 -8.08
N SER A 131 -2.09 -28.18 -8.79
CA SER A 131 -2.30 -28.11 -10.24
C SER A 131 -3.41 -27.12 -10.63
N TRP A 132 -4.53 -27.13 -9.90
CA TRP A 132 -5.66 -26.22 -10.10
C TRP A 132 -5.30 -24.75 -9.78
N ASP A 133 -4.59 -24.50 -8.68
CA ASP A 133 -4.08 -23.18 -8.31
C ASP A 133 -3.16 -22.63 -9.42
N ALA A 134 -2.19 -23.42 -9.88
CA ALA A 134 -1.27 -23.02 -10.94
C ALA A 134 -1.99 -22.74 -12.27
N CYS A 135 -2.92 -23.62 -12.67
CA CYS A 135 -3.70 -23.44 -13.89
C CYS A 135 -4.58 -22.18 -13.84
N SER A 136 -5.25 -21.92 -12.72
CA SER A 136 -6.11 -20.74 -12.56
C SER A 136 -5.32 -19.43 -12.69
N VAL A 137 -4.11 -19.37 -12.13
CA VAL A 137 -3.21 -18.22 -12.24
C VAL A 137 -2.67 -18.06 -13.66
N PHE A 138 -2.30 -19.16 -14.32
CA PHE A 138 -1.88 -19.13 -15.72
C PHE A 138 -2.99 -18.59 -16.63
N LEU A 139 -4.21 -19.13 -16.49
CA LEU A 139 -5.36 -18.73 -17.27
C LEU A 139 -5.69 -17.24 -17.03
N GLU A 140 -5.71 -16.76 -15.79
CA GLU A 140 -5.95 -15.34 -15.51
C GLU A 140 -4.88 -14.44 -16.14
N ALA A 141 -3.60 -14.84 -16.09
CA ALA A 141 -2.52 -14.11 -16.74
C ALA A 141 -2.75 -13.97 -18.25
N VAL A 142 -3.10 -15.06 -18.94
CA VAL A 142 -3.43 -15.06 -20.37
C VAL A 142 -4.65 -14.18 -20.63
N MET A 143 -5.76 -14.42 -19.93
CA MET A 143 -7.03 -13.71 -20.15
C MET A 143 -6.92 -12.20 -19.89
N SER A 144 -6.01 -11.77 -19.01
CA SER A 144 -5.76 -10.35 -18.75
C SER A 144 -5.19 -9.55 -19.93
N LYS A 145 -4.61 -10.25 -20.93
CA LYS A 145 -4.00 -9.63 -22.12
C LYS A 145 -4.57 -10.13 -23.44
N LEU A 146 -5.29 -11.25 -23.46
CA LEU A 146 -5.79 -11.90 -24.67
C LEU A 146 -6.60 -10.97 -25.59
N PHE A 147 -7.43 -10.10 -25.01
CA PHE A 147 -8.33 -9.20 -25.76
C PHE A 147 -7.78 -7.78 -25.95
N VAL A 148 -6.52 -7.50 -25.58
CA VAL A 148 -5.97 -6.14 -25.63
C VAL A 148 -5.57 -5.71 -27.05
N GLY A 149 -5.25 -6.66 -27.94
CA GLY A 149 -4.89 -6.37 -29.33
C GLY A 149 -6.04 -6.61 -30.32
N ASP A 150 -6.00 -5.93 -31.47
CA ASP A 150 -6.95 -6.10 -32.60
C ASP A 150 -6.66 -7.35 -33.46
N GLY A 151 -6.00 -8.36 -32.87
CA GLY A 151 -5.52 -9.55 -33.56
C GLY A 151 -6.62 -10.56 -33.92
N ASP A 152 -6.20 -11.67 -34.52
CA ASP A 152 -7.05 -12.82 -34.88
C ASP A 152 -7.82 -13.34 -33.65
N LYS A 153 -9.15 -13.32 -33.73
CA LYS A 153 -10.08 -13.80 -32.70
C LYS A 153 -10.51 -15.25 -32.91
N SER A 154 -9.73 -16.07 -33.63
CA SER A 154 -10.03 -17.48 -33.90
C SER A 154 -10.28 -18.35 -32.66
N PHE A 155 -9.85 -17.89 -31.48
CA PHE A 155 -10.00 -18.58 -30.19
C PHE A 155 -11.37 -18.35 -29.52
N VAL A 156 -12.24 -17.48 -30.05
CA VAL A 156 -13.51 -17.13 -29.38
C VAL A 156 -14.41 -18.33 -29.17
N GLN A 157 -14.59 -19.19 -30.17
CA GLN A 157 -15.43 -20.38 -30.04
C GLN A 157 -14.85 -21.35 -29.00
N GLU A 158 -13.54 -21.60 -29.06
CA GLU A 158 -12.85 -22.44 -28.07
C GLU A 158 -13.04 -21.91 -26.64
N GLY A 159 -12.99 -20.58 -26.45
CA GLY A 159 -13.22 -19.97 -25.15
C GLY A 159 -14.66 -20.03 -24.65
N ILE A 160 -15.65 -19.94 -25.54
CA ILE A 160 -17.06 -20.17 -25.19
C ILE A 160 -17.24 -21.63 -24.74
N ASP A 161 -16.71 -22.59 -25.49
CA ASP A 161 -16.81 -24.02 -25.16
C ASP A 161 -16.11 -24.31 -23.82
N LEU A 162 -14.96 -23.70 -23.57
CA LEU A 162 -14.22 -23.82 -22.31
C LEU A 162 -15.02 -23.25 -21.13
N LEU A 163 -15.68 -22.09 -21.30
CA LEU A 163 -16.56 -21.50 -20.29
C LEU A 163 -17.72 -22.44 -19.95
N HIS A 164 -18.38 -23.02 -20.96
CA HIS A 164 -19.47 -23.98 -20.73
C HIS A 164 -19.00 -25.24 -20.01
N LYS A 165 -17.83 -25.79 -20.37
CA LYS A 165 -17.23 -26.93 -19.66
C LYS A 165 -16.94 -26.60 -18.19
N ALA A 166 -16.37 -25.42 -17.91
CA ALA A 166 -16.08 -24.99 -16.54
C ALA A 166 -17.35 -24.78 -15.71
N LEU A 167 -18.42 -24.24 -16.30
CA LEU A 167 -19.72 -24.07 -15.63
C LEU A 167 -20.37 -25.41 -15.29
N ALA A 168 -20.30 -26.38 -16.22
CA ALA A 168 -20.85 -27.71 -16.06
C ALA A 168 -20.14 -28.56 -15.00
N TYR A 169 -18.88 -28.26 -14.68
CA TYR A 169 -18.07 -29.03 -13.74
C TYR A 169 -18.57 -28.88 -12.29
N GLN A 170 -19.01 -29.97 -11.67
CA GLN A 170 -19.49 -29.98 -10.28
C GLN A 170 -18.38 -30.40 -9.32
N MET A 171 -18.18 -29.62 -8.26
CA MET A 171 -17.15 -29.88 -7.26
C MET A 171 -17.65 -29.60 -5.84
N GLN A 172 -17.33 -30.51 -4.92
CA GLN A 172 -17.66 -30.40 -3.49
C GLN A 172 -16.44 -30.09 -2.62
N ASP A 173 -15.25 -30.09 -3.20
CA ASP A 173 -14.04 -29.67 -2.51
C ASP A 173 -13.94 -28.14 -2.52
N PRO A 174 -13.83 -27.47 -1.36
CA PRO A 174 -13.80 -26.02 -1.31
C PRO A 174 -12.59 -25.41 -2.02
N LEU A 175 -11.40 -25.99 -1.90
CA LEU A 175 -10.20 -25.42 -2.50
C LEU A 175 -10.25 -25.51 -4.02
N ILE A 176 -10.67 -26.65 -4.56
CA ILE A 176 -10.85 -26.84 -6.00
C ILE A 176 -12.01 -25.96 -6.52
N LEU A 177 -13.13 -25.88 -5.80
CA LEU A 177 -14.25 -25.01 -6.17
C LEU A 177 -13.83 -23.54 -6.25
N SER A 178 -12.97 -23.07 -5.34
CA SER A 178 -12.39 -21.72 -5.41
C SER A 178 -11.55 -21.52 -6.68
N ALA A 179 -10.73 -22.51 -7.07
CA ALA A 179 -9.95 -22.45 -8.31
C ALA A 179 -10.86 -22.46 -9.56
N VAL A 180 -11.92 -23.26 -9.56
CA VAL A 180 -12.94 -23.29 -10.64
C VAL A 180 -13.61 -21.92 -10.79
N LEU A 181 -14.02 -21.29 -9.68
CA LEU A 181 -14.59 -19.93 -9.70
C LEU A 181 -13.59 -18.90 -10.25
N SER A 182 -12.31 -19.02 -9.91
CA SER A 182 -11.25 -18.16 -10.48
C SER A 182 -11.15 -18.33 -11.99
N CYS A 183 -11.15 -19.58 -12.49
CA CYS A 183 -11.15 -19.88 -13.92
C CYS A 183 -12.39 -19.31 -14.63
N ILE A 184 -13.60 -19.53 -14.08
CA ILE A 184 -14.85 -18.96 -14.60
C ILE A 184 -14.75 -17.44 -14.67
N SER A 185 -14.24 -16.79 -13.62
CA SER A 185 -14.08 -15.33 -13.59
C SER A 185 -13.10 -14.81 -14.65
N GLY A 186 -12.04 -15.58 -14.96
CA GLY A 186 -11.10 -15.28 -16.02
C GLY A 186 -11.73 -15.38 -17.41
N LEU A 187 -12.73 -16.25 -17.57
CA LEU A 187 -13.43 -16.51 -18.83
C LEU A 187 -14.63 -15.57 -19.09
N PHE A 188 -14.96 -14.66 -18.16
CA PHE A 188 -16.03 -13.67 -18.37
C PHE A 188 -15.94 -12.84 -19.66
N PRO A 189 -14.77 -12.50 -20.23
CA PRO A 189 -14.70 -11.79 -21.51
C PRO A 189 -15.48 -12.46 -22.65
N PHE A 190 -15.64 -13.79 -22.59
CA PHE A 190 -16.42 -14.52 -23.59
C PHE A 190 -17.94 -14.27 -23.50
N LEU A 191 -18.45 -13.74 -22.38
CA LEU A 191 -19.87 -13.37 -22.24
C LEU A 191 -20.31 -12.28 -23.22
N ASN A 192 -19.39 -11.45 -23.71
CA ASN A 192 -19.69 -10.50 -24.78
C ASN A 192 -20.09 -11.17 -26.10
N TYR A 193 -19.67 -12.43 -26.30
CA TYR A 193 -19.98 -13.24 -27.49
C TYR A 193 -21.10 -14.26 -27.24
N THR A 194 -21.40 -14.56 -25.97
CA THR A 194 -22.50 -15.46 -25.57
C THR A 194 -23.32 -14.92 -24.36
N PRO A 195 -24.00 -13.76 -24.48
CA PRO A 195 -24.72 -13.13 -23.37
C PRO A 195 -25.77 -14.04 -22.71
N GLN A 196 -26.37 -14.96 -23.48
CA GLN A 196 -27.34 -15.95 -23.02
C GLN A 196 -26.81 -16.92 -21.95
N THR A 197 -25.48 -17.00 -21.76
CA THR A 197 -24.84 -17.84 -20.72
C THR A 197 -24.87 -17.16 -19.34
N LEU A 198 -25.17 -15.86 -19.26
CA LEU A 198 -25.16 -15.10 -18.00
C LEU A 198 -25.99 -15.75 -16.87
N PRO A 199 -27.22 -16.27 -17.09
CA PRO A 199 -27.98 -16.92 -16.03
C PRO A 199 -27.25 -18.12 -15.42
N GLN A 200 -26.58 -18.96 -16.23
CA GLN A 200 -25.82 -20.11 -15.74
C GLN A 200 -24.58 -19.68 -14.93
N VAL A 201 -23.96 -18.57 -15.31
CA VAL A 201 -22.86 -17.96 -14.54
C VAL A 201 -23.36 -17.50 -13.17
N LEU A 202 -24.49 -16.80 -13.14
CA LEU A 202 -25.09 -16.32 -11.88
C LEU A 202 -25.52 -17.48 -10.99
N GLU A 203 -26.14 -18.53 -11.56
CA GLU A 203 -26.51 -19.74 -10.84
C GLU A 203 -25.29 -20.40 -10.19
N LYS A 204 -24.18 -20.52 -10.92
CA LYS A 204 -22.94 -21.09 -10.39
C LYS A 204 -22.36 -20.25 -9.25
N ILE A 205 -22.35 -18.93 -9.40
CA ILE A 205 -21.85 -17.99 -8.38
C ILE A 205 -22.72 -18.06 -7.13
N PHE A 206 -24.05 -17.95 -7.26
CA PHE A 206 -24.96 -18.01 -6.12
C PHE A 206 -24.93 -19.39 -5.44
N GLY A 207 -24.79 -20.48 -6.19
CA GLY A 207 -24.54 -21.81 -5.65
C GLY A 207 -23.28 -21.86 -4.76
N ALA A 208 -22.22 -21.17 -5.16
CA ALA A 208 -21.02 -21.04 -4.35
C ALA A 208 -21.16 -20.08 -3.16
N VAL A 209 -21.96 -19.00 -3.28
CA VAL A 209 -22.30 -18.11 -2.15
C VAL A 209 -23.01 -18.86 -1.04
N VAL A 210 -23.85 -19.84 -1.39
CA VAL A 210 -24.60 -20.66 -0.41
C VAL A 210 -23.90 -21.96 -0.04
N PHE A 211 -22.68 -22.20 -0.55
CA PHE A 211 -21.94 -23.44 -0.38
C PHE A 211 -21.68 -23.77 1.10
N ASN A 212 -21.84 -25.05 1.44
CA ASN A 212 -21.54 -25.65 2.74
C ASN A 212 -21.19 -27.13 2.54
N LEU A 213 -20.30 -27.65 3.39
CA LEU A 213 -20.08 -29.09 3.46
C LEU A 213 -21.21 -29.76 4.27
N PRO A 214 -21.48 -31.06 4.06
CA PRO A 214 -22.52 -31.78 4.79
C PRO A 214 -22.36 -31.65 6.32
N GLY A 215 -23.43 -31.26 7.01
CA GLY A 215 -23.46 -31.12 8.46
C GLY A 215 -22.91 -29.79 9.02
N GLN A 216 -22.39 -28.90 8.18
CA GLN A 216 -21.94 -27.57 8.63
C GLN A 216 -23.10 -26.57 8.76
N THR A 217 -22.99 -25.70 9.75
CA THR A 217 -23.87 -24.54 10.00
C THR A 217 -23.06 -23.25 9.88
N LYS A 218 -23.71 -22.08 9.93
CA LYS A 218 -23.04 -20.77 9.91
C LYS A 218 -21.86 -20.66 10.88
N SER A 219 -22.00 -21.22 12.09
CA SER A 219 -20.97 -21.16 13.13
C SER A 219 -19.88 -22.22 12.99
N THR A 220 -20.14 -23.33 12.29
CA THR A 220 -19.23 -24.49 12.19
C THR A 220 -18.55 -24.64 10.82
N ARG A 221 -18.77 -23.71 9.89
CA ARG A 221 -18.04 -23.65 8.61
C ARG A 221 -16.52 -23.59 8.84
N SER A 222 -15.78 -24.47 8.16
CA SER A 222 -14.31 -24.42 8.08
C SER A 222 -13.83 -23.16 7.37
N GLN A 223 -12.55 -22.82 7.53
CA GLN A 223 -11.99 -21.65 6.87
C GLN A 223 -12.03 -21.75 5.34
N ALA A 224 -11.79 -22.93 4.77
CA ALA A 224 -11.88 -23.15 3.33
C ALA A 224 -13.30 -22.85 2.78
N VAL A 225 -14.35 -23.29 3.49
CA VAL A 225 -15.75 -23.00 3.11
C VAL A 225 -16.05 -21.51 3.20
N LYS A 226 -15.63 -20.84 4.29
CA LYS A 226 -15.77 -19.38 4.42
C LYS A 226 -15.06 -18.65 3.28
N ASN A 227 -13.85 -19.09 2.91
CA ASN A 227 -13.07 -18.52 1.82
C ASN A 227 -13.79 -18.65 0.48
N VAL A 228 -14.34 -19.82 0.15
CA VAL A 228 -15.10 -20.03 -1.11
C VAL A 228 -16.30 -19.09 -1.20
N ARG A 229 -17.07 -18.95 -0.13
CA ARG A 229 -18.27 -18.11 -0.12
C ARG A 229 -17.93 -16.63 -0.30
N VAL A 230 -16.89 -16.15 0.39
CA VAL A 230 -16.38 -14.77 0.22
C VAL A 230 -15.78 -14.57 -1.17
N HIS A 231 -15.09 -15.58 -1.71
CA HIS A 231 -14.55 -15.57 -3.07
C HIS A 231 -15.68 -15.49 -4.11
N ALA A 232 -16.76 -16.26 -3.95
CA ALA A 232 -17.93 -16.19 -4.82
C ALA A 232 -18.61 -14.81 -4.79
N CYS A 233 -18.76 -14.21 -3.61
CA CYS A 233 -19.24 -12.82 -3.49
C CYS A 233 -18.32 -11.83 -4.22
N SER A 234 -17.00 -12.03 -4.14
CA SER A 234 -16.01 -11.20 -4.83
C SER A 234 -16.05 -11.39 -6.36
N VAL A 235 -16.30 -12.62 -6.83
CA VAL A 235 -16.53 -12.92 -8.26
C VAL A 235 -17.80 -12.24 -8.76
N LEU A 236 -18.87 -12.19 -7.95
CA LEU A 236 -20.08 -11.43 -8.27
C LEU A 236 -19.78 -9.92 -8.42
N VAL A 237 -18.99 -9.35 -7.50
CA VAL A 237 -18.54 -7.96 -7.63
C VAL A 237 -17.72 -7.75 -8.91
N LYS A 238 -16.84 -8.69 -9.27
CA LYS A 238 -16.01 -8.62 -10.49
C LYS A 238 -16.86 -8.59 -11.75
N ILE A 239 -17.88 -9.45 -11.88
CA ILE A 239 -18.78 -9.44 -13.06
C ILE A 239 -19.65 -8.18 -13.10
N CYS A 240 -20.18 -7.74 -11.95
CA CYS A 240 -20.97 -6.51 -11.84
C CYS A 240 -20.15 -5.27 -12.24
N LYS A 241 -18.86 -5.22 -11.88
CA LYS A 241 -17.97 -4.11 -12.23
C LYS A 241 -17.54 -4.12 -13.70
N ASN A 242 -17.20 -5.29 -14.24
CA ASN A 242 -16.57 -5.39 -15.56
C ASN A 242 -17.59 -5.51 -16.70
N TYR A 243 -18.80 -6.00 -16.43
CA TYR A 243 -19.87 -6.20 -17.43
C TYR A 243 -21.21 -5.61 -16.98
N PRO A 244 -21.24 -4.36 -16.48
CA PRO A 244 -22.43 -3.83 -15.82
C PRO A 244 -23.63 -3.70 -16.79
N GLY A 245 -23.38 -3.51 -18.08
CA GLY A 245 -24.41 -3.49 -19.12
C GLY A 245 -25.11 -4.83 -19.35
N LEU A 246 -24.42 -5.96 -19.12
CA LEU A 246 -25.05 -7.29 -19.16
C LEU A 246 -25.93 -7.55 -17.93
N LEU A 247 -25.56 -6.97 -16.78
CA LEU A 247 -26.24 -7.18 -15.50
C LEU A 247 -27.42 -6.23 -15.27
N LEU A 248 -27.43 -5.06 -15.90
CA LEU A 248 -28.48 -4.06 -15.73
C LEU A 248 -29.89 -4.58 -16.05
N PRO A 249 -30.14 -5.32 -17.16
CA PRO A 249 -31.46 -5.90 -17.44
C PRO A 249 -31.92 -6.90 -16.35
N GLU A 250 -30.97 -7.61 -15.75
CA GLU A 250 -31.20 -8.62 -14.71
C GLU A 250 -31.15 -8.04 -13.28
N PHE A 251 -31.02 -6.72 -13.12
CA PHE A 251 -30.83 -6.09 -11.81
C PHE A 251 -31.91 -6.49 -10.80
N ARG A 252 -33.18 -6.55 -11.24
CA ARG A 252 -34.29 -6.93 -10.36
C ARG A 252 -34.13 -8.36 -9.83
N HIS A 253 -33.82 -9.31 -10.71
CA HIS A 253 -33.60 -10.71 -10.32
C HIS A 253 -32.39 -10.83 -9.39
N LEU A 254 -31.30 -10.11 -9.68
CA LEU A 254 -30.12 -10.03 -8.82
C LEU A 254 -30.46 -9.49 -7.42
N TYR A 255 -31.19 -8.37 -7.36
CA TYR A 255 -31.62 -7.75 -6.12
C TYR A 255 -32.55 -8.66 -5.30
N ASP A 256 -33.55 -9.27 -5.94
CA ASP A 256 -34.49 -10.19 -5.28
C ASP A 256 -33.76 -11.43 -4.73
N SER A 257 -32.76 -11.94 -5.45
CA SER A 257 -31.93 -13.07 -5.00
C SER A 257 -31.11 -12.72 -3.75
N VAL A 258 -30.48 -11.54 -3.73
CA VAL A 258 -29.73 -11.06 -2.55
C VAL A 258 -30.66 -10.82 -1.37
N LYS A 259 -31.84 -10.24 -1.60
CA LYS A 259 -32.85 -10.00 -0.56
C LYS A 259 -33.39 -11.30 0.03
N GLN A 260 -33.61 -12.31 -0.80
CA GLN A 260 -34.00 -13.65 -0.34
C GLN A 260 -32.92 -14.27 0.54
N LEU A 261 -31.64 -14.18 0.16
CA LEU A 261 -30.52 -14.67 0.97
C LEU A 261 -30.38 -13.93 2.30
N ASP A 262 -30.64 -12.62 2.31
CA ASP A 262 -30.57 -11.79 3.53
C ASP A 262 -31.75 -12.03 4.48
N SER A 263 -32.88 -12.55 3.98
CA SER A 263 -34.03 -12.86 4.82
C SER A 263 -33.77 -14.01 5.81
N ASP A 264 -32.85 -14.91 5.47
CA ASP A 264 -32.39 -15.98 6.35
C ASP A 264 -31.15 -15.54 7.16
N ARG A 265 -31.35 -15.31 8.46
CA ARG A 265 -30.29 -14.88 9.39
C ARG A 265 -29.16 -15.90 9.52
N GLU A 266 -29.41 -17.18 9.26
CA GLU A 266 -28.40 -18.23 9.35
C GLU A 266 -27.63 -18.45 8.04
N GLN A 267 -28.01 -17.75 6.97
CA GLN A 267 -27.39 -17.98 5.67
C GLN A 267 -26.09 -17.20 5.51
N LEU A 268 -26.17 -15.87 5.47
CA LEU A 268 -25.04 -14.99 5.16
C LEU A 268 -24.29 -14.53 6.41
N SER A 269 -22.97 -14.46 6.32
CA SER A 269 -22.17 -13.65 7.26
C SER A 269 -22.37 -12.15 7.00
N GLN A 270 -22.06 -11.29 7.98
CA GLN A 270 -22.14 -9.84 7.78
C GLN A 270 -21.25 -9.37 6.62
N MET A 271 -20.04 -9.94 6.51
CA MET A 271 -19.11 -9.61 5.43
C MET A 271 -19.65 -10.02 4.05
N GLU A 272 -20.22 -11.23 3.93
CA GLU A 272 -20.86 -11.69 2.69
C GLU A 272 -22.01 -10.76 2.28
N LYS A 273 -22.88 -10.40 3.23
CA LYS A 273 -23.98 -9.44 3.01
C LYS A 273 -23.48 -8.11 2.45
N ILE A 274 -22.44 -7.53 3.05
CA ILE A 274 -21.87 -6.25 2.64
C ILE A 274 -21.29 -6.34 1.22
N ILE A 275 -20.59 -7.43 0.88
CA ILE A 275 -20.03 -7.62 -0.48
C ILE A 275 -21.15 -7.76 -1.53
N LEU A 276 -22.25 -8.45 -1.21
CA LEU A 276 -23.40 -8.55 -2.10
C LEU A 276 -24.09 -7.19 -2.29
N ILE A 277 -24.21 -6.39 -1.23
CA ILE A 277 -24.70 -5.01 -1.31
C ILE A 277 -23.77 -4.16 -2.20
N GLU A 278 -22.45 -4.28 -2.07
CA GLU A 278 -21.50 -3.59 -2.95
C GLU A 278 -21.75 -3.93 -4.42
N ALA A 279 -21.99 -5.22 -4.73
CA ALA A 279 -22.31 -5.65 -6.09
C ALA A 279 -23.58 -4.97 -6.64
N LEU A 280 -24.64 -4.89 -5.83
CA LEU A 280 -25.87 -4.21 -6.21
C LEU A 280 -25.67 -2.71 -6.44
N ILE A 281 -24.90 -2.05 -5.57
CA ILE A 281 -24.60 -0.61 -5.73
C ILE A 281 -23.84 -0.37 -7.04
N ILE A 282 -22.87 -1.23 -7.36
CA ILE A 282 -22.11 -1.11 -8.62
C ILE A 282 -23.02 -1.19 -9.84
N VAL A 283 -23.97 -2.14 -9.88
CA VAL A 283 -24.94 -2.22 -10.99
C VAL A 283 -25.90 -1.03 -10.98
N SER A 284 -26.31 -0.54 -9.80
CA SER A 284 -27.19 0.62 -9.69
C SER A 284 -26.59 1.90 -10.27
N ASN A 285 -25.26 2.03 -10.32
CA ASN A 285 -24.59 3.15 -10.98
C ASN A 285 -24.95 3.24 -12.48
N GLN A 286 -25.35 2.13 -13.12
CA GLN A 286 -25.78 2.12 -14.53
C GLN A 286 -27.23 2.53 -14.75
N PHE A 287 -27.99 2.88 -13.71
CA PHE A 287 -29.30 3.48 -13.91
C PHE A 287 -29.20 4.82 -14.66
N HIS A 288 -28.07 5.53 -14.48
CA HIS A 288 -27.84 6.87 -15.01
C HIS A 288 -28.99 7.83 -14.68
N ASP A 289 -29.62 7.62 -13.52
CA ASP A 289 -30.72 8.41 -12.97
C ASP A 289 -30.46 8.62 -11.48
N PHE A 290 -30.23 9.88 -11.11
CA PHE A 290 -29.91 10.25 -9.74
C PHE A 290 -31.00 9.84 -8.75
N ALA A 291 -32.27 10.09 -9.09
CA ALA A 291 -33.38 9.87 -8.15
C ALA A 291 -33.58 8.37 -7.89
N ARG A 292 -33.52 7.56 -8.94
CA ARG A 292 -33.62 6.11 -8.85
C ARG A 292 -32.46 5.51 -8.06
N GLN A 293 -31.24 5.97 -8.31
CA GLN A 293 -30.06 5.49 -7.58
C GLN A 293 -30.11 5.94 -6.10
N ALA A 294 -30.48 7.20 -5.83
CA ALA A 294 -30.62 7.73 -4.47
C ALA A 294 -31.66 6.95 -3.65
N ALA A 295 -32.82 6.63 -4.24
CA ALA A 295 -33.85 5.83 -3.56
C ALA A 295 -33.36 4.42 -3.22
N PHE A 296 -32.57 3.79 -4.11
CA PHE A 296 -31.95 2.50 -3.82
C PHE A 296 -30.91 2.59 -2.69
N ILE A 297 -30.07 3.63 -2.69
CA ILE A 297 -29.09 3.86 -1.62
C ILE A 297 -29.80 4.13 -0.28
N GLU A 298 -30.91 4.87 -0.28
CA GLU A 298 -31.74 5.10 0.91
C GLU A 298 -32.22 3.79 1.52
N GLU A 299 -32.75 2.88 0.68
CA GLU A 299 -33.22 1.58 1.13
C GLU A 299 -32.08 0.76 1.75
N VAL A 300 -30.93 0.71 1.08
CA VAL A 300 -29.76 -0.05 1.53
C VAL A 300 -29.23 0.46 2.88
N ILE A 301 -29.19 1.79 3.07
CA ILE A 301 -28.62 2.39 4.27
C ILE A 301 -29.64 2.53 5.41
N ALA A 302 -30.94 2.40 5.16
CA ALA A 302 -31.98 2.61 6.17
C ALA A 302 -31.79 1.80 7.46
N PRO A 303 -31.48 0.48 7.44
CA PRO A 303 -31.24 -0.29 8.67
C PRO A 303 -30.03 0.22 9.46
N VAL A 304 -29.01 0.70 8.75
CA VAL A 304 -27.81 1.28 9.37
C VAL A 304 -28.14 2.64 9.97
N LYS A 305 -28.92 3.48 9.28
CA LYS A 305 -29.33 4.79 9.78
C LYS A 305 -30.12 4.67 11.10
N GLU A 306 -31.02 3.69 11.20
CA GLU A 306 -31.80 3.41 12.41
C GLU A 306 -30.88 3.04 13.58
N LEU A 307 -30.00 2.05 13.37
CA LEU A 307 -29.08 1.58 14.41
C LEU A 307 -28.04 2.64 14.79
N TRP A 308 -27.49 3.35 13.81
CA TRP A 308 -26.45 4.38 14.01
C TRP A 308 -26.96 5.61 14.76
N SER A 309 -28.26 5.87 14.68
CA SER A 309 -28.93 6.99 15.37
C SER A 309 -29.61 6.57 16.68
N SER A 310 -29.47 5.30 17.09
CA SER A 310 -30.07 4.77 18.30
C SER A 310 -29.56 5.46 19.57
N GLU A 311 -30.40 5.49 20.61
CA GLU A 311 -30.00 6.02 21.92
C GLU A 311 -28.78 5.26 22.49
N ASP A 312 -28.72 3.96 22.27
CA ASP A 312 -27.59 3.11 22.70
C ASP A 312 -26.28 3.56 22.07
N PHE A 313 -26.25 3.81 20.75
CA PHE A 313 -25.03 4.26 20.08
C PHE A 313 -24.67 5.69 20.47
N ASN A 314 -25.65 6.59 20.53
CA ASN A 314 -25.42 7.97 20.96
C ASN A 314 -24.84 8.01 22.38
N LYS A 315 -25.35 7.17 23.29
CA LYS A 315 -24.81 7.04 24.65
C LYS A 315 -23.42 6.40 24.65
N ALA A 316 -23.23 5.29 23.93
CA ALA A 316 -21.95 4.60 23.85
C ALA A 316 -20.84 5.51 23.30
N PHE A 317 -21.14 6.36 22.32
CA PHE A 317 -20.14 7.24 21.71
C PHE A 317 -19.93 8.55 22.49
N SER A 318 -20.79 8.87 23.47
CA SER A 318 -20.75 10.13 24.20
C SER A 318 -19.52 10.31 25.10
N SER A 319 -18.98 9.22 25.66
CA SER A 319 -17.78 9.27 26.52
C SER A 319 -16.97 7.97 26.45
N PRO A 320 -15.65 8.03 26.77
CA PRO A 320 -14.79 6.84 26.81
C PRO A 320 -15.30 5.74 27.74
N GLU A 321 -15.85 6.09 28.90
CA GLU A 321 -16.35 5.15 29.90
C GLU A 321 -17.57 4.38 29.40
N TYR A 322 -18.54 5.09 28.81
CA TYR A 322 -19.71 4.44 28.21
C TYR A 322 -19.32 3.57 27.02
N PHE A 323 -18.37 4.03 26.19
CA PHE A 323 -17.86 3.23 25.09
C PHE A 323 -17.23 1.93 25.60
N MET A 324 -16.33 2.02 26.59
CA MET A 324 -15.64 0.86 27.16
C MET A 324 -16.60 -0.16 27.75
N ASP A 325 -17.64 0.30 28.48
CA ASP A 325 -18.67 -0.58 29.03
C ASP A 325 -19.50 -1.27 27.94
N TYR A 326 -19.89 -0.52 26.90
CA TYR A 326 -20.70 -1.02 25.80
C TYR A 326 -19.98 -2.10 24.97
N VAL A 327 -18.67 -1.91 24.71
CA VAL A 327 -17.86 -2.85 23.91
C VAL A 327 -17.17 -3.93 24.76
N GLY A 328 -17.17 -3.79 26.09
CA GLY A 328 -16.59 -4.76 27.02
C GLY A 328 -15.08 -4.63 27.24
N LEU A 329 -14.47 -3.46 27.00
CA LEU A 329 -13.03 -3.22 27.23
C LEU A 329 -12.66 -3.23 28.73
N ASN A 330 -13.60 -2.87 29.59
CA ASN A 330 -13.48 -2.83 31.05
C ASN A 330 -14.04 -4.09 31.73
N LYS A 331 -14.36 -5.15 30.96
CA LYS A 331 -14.92 -6.41 31.45
C LYS A 331 -13.95 -7.56 31.20
N ALA A 332 -14.11 -8.65 31.95
CA ALA A 332 -13.32 -9.86 31.75
C ALA A 332 -13.56 -10.46 30.36
N ALA A 333 -12.54 -11.14 29.82
CA ALA A 333 -12.66 -11.85 28.56
C ALA A 333 -13.66 -13.01 28.69
N VAL A 334 -14.52 -13.18 27.69
CA VAL A 334 -15.57 -14.21 27.67
C VAL A 334 -15.31 -15.24 26.57
N GLU A 335 -15.35 -16.52 26.94
CA GLU A 335 -15.33 -17.67 26.03
C GLU A 335 -16.41 -18.70 26.44
N PRO A 336 -17.04 -19.42 25.49
CA PRO A 336 -16.86 -19.32 24.04
C PRO A 336 -17.39 -17.98 23.49
N SER A 337 -16.92 -17.55 22.31
CA SER A 337 -17.38 -16.30 21.66
C SER A 337 -18.90 -16.12 21.57
N SER A 338 -19.68 -17.20 21.56
CA SER A 338 -21.15 -17.14 21.53
C SER A 338 -21.79 -16.64 22.83
N ALA A 339 -21.07 -16.68 23.96
CA ALA A 339 -21.52 -16.16 25.24
C ALA A 339 -21.19 -14.67 25.43
N ASP A 340 -20.40 -14.09 24.54
CA ASP A 340 -19.95 -12.70 24.61
C ASP A 340 -21.02 -11.74 24.07
N THR A 341 -21.84 -11.22 24.98
CA THR A 341 -22.90 -10.23 24.66
C THR A 341 -22.32 -8.91 24.16
N CYS A 342 -21.19 -8.46 24.69
CA CYS A 342 -20.46 -7.29 24.19
C CYS A 342 -19.88 -7.53 22.79
N GLY A 343 -19.60 -8.78 22.44
CA GLY A 343 -19.26 -9.21 21.09
C GLY A 343 -20.33 -8.85 20.05
N ILE A 344 -21.61 -8.94 20.42
CA ILE A 344 -22.73 -8.53 19.55
C ILE A 344 -22.70 -7.01 19.32
N ASN A 345 -22.51 -6.23 20.40
CA ASN A 345 -22.39 -4.77 20.32
C ASN A 345 -21.24 -4.33 19.40
N ARG A 346 -20.07 -4.97 19.54
CA ARG A 346 -18.93 -4.75 18.64
C ARG A 346 -19.28 -5.07 17.20
N SER A 347 -19.96 -6.20 16.95
CA SER A 347 -20.39 -6.58 15.61
C SER A 347 -21.37 -5.59 14.98
N HIS A 348 -22.26 -4.97 15.77
CA HIS A 348 -23.20 -3.95 15.30
C HIS A 348 -22.48 -2.67 14.85
N ILE A 349 -21.50 -2.21 15.62
CA ILE A 349 -20.65 -1.06 15.24
C ILE A 349 -19.88 -1.39 13.96
N THR A 350 -19.23 -2.56 13.91
CA THR A 350 -18.48 -3.02 12.74
C THR A 350 -19.36 -3.14 11.49
N TYR A 351 -20.59 -3.65 11.62
CA TYR A 351 -21.56 -3.74 10.53
C TYR A 351 -21.92 -2.36 9.97
N CYS A 352 -22.21 -1.39 10.84
CA CYS A 352 -22.56 -0.03 10.42
C CYS A 352 -21.39 0.65 9.68
N ILE A 353 -20.19 0.62 10.27
CA ILE A 353 -18.98 1.21 9.68
C ILE A 353 -18.70 0.60 8.31
N ASN A 354 -18.74 -0.73 8.20
CA ASN A 354 -18.51 -1.41 6.93
C ASN A 354 -19.55 -1.04 5.86
N THR A 355 -20.82 -0.97 6.23
CA THR A 355 -21.89 -0.65 5.28
C THR A 355 -21.80 0.80 4.82
N ILE A 356 -21.52 1.74 5.72
CA ILE A 356 -21.26 3.16 5.38
C ILE A 356 -20.07 3.24 4.41
N LEU A 357 -18.99 2.53 4.69
CA LEU A 357 -17.80 2.50 3.84
C LEU A 357 -18.09 1.88 2.45
N ALA A 358 -18.86 0.80 2.40
CA ALA A 358 -19.28 0.17 1.15
C ALA A 358 -20.11 1.12 0.29
N VAL A 359 -21.12 1.77 0.87
CA VAL A 359 -21.99 2.72 0.17
C VAL A 359 -21.21 3.90 -0.40
N ILE A 360 -20.39 4.55 0.43
CA ILE A 360 -19.64 5.74 0.00
C ILE A 360 -18.60 5.43 -1.09
N LYS A 361 -17.95 4.26 -1.00
CA LYS A 361 -16.91 3.83 -1.95
C LYS A 361 -17.47 3.38 -3.30
N ARG A 362 -18.68 2.82 -3.32
CA ARG A 362 -19.26 2.20 -4.52
C ARG A 362 -20.29 3.07 -5.24
N SER A 363 -20.95 3.99 -4.54
CA SER A 363 -21.89 4.93 -5.16
C SER A 363 -21.15 5.96 -6.01
N GLN A 364 -21.41 5.96 -7.31
CA GLN A 364 -20.75 6.84 -8.27
C GLN A 364 -21.77 7.46 -9.23
N TRP A 365 -21.48 8.68 -9.68
CA TRP A 365 -22.13 9.32 -10.82
C TRP A 365 -21.50 8.83 -12.14
N PRO A 366 -22.16 9.04 -13.29
CA PRO A 366 -21.59 8.72 -14.61
C PRO A 366 -20.34 9.55 -14.91
N GLU A 367 -19.33 8.95 -15.55
CA GLU A 367 -18.11 9.67 -15.99
C GLU A 367 -18.38 10.62 -17.17
N ASP A 368 -19.33 10.26 -18.04
CA ASP A 368 -19.75 11.11 -19.17
C ASP A 368 -20.62 12.28 -18.67
N TYR A 369 -20.16 13.50 -18.94
CA TYR A 369 -20.82 14.74 -18.51
C TYR A 369 -22.26 14.87 -19.05
N ILE A 370 -22.52 14.47 -20.30
CA ILE A 370 -23.84 14.57 -20.92
C ILE A 370 -24.79 13.57 -20.26
N VAL A 371 -24.31 12.36 -19.98
CA VAL A 371 -25.09 11.34 -19.25
C VAL A 371 -25.38 11.82 -17.83
N ALA A 372 -24.38 12.36 -17.13
CA ALA A 372 -24.54 12.93 -15.79
C ALA A 372 -25.54 14.10 -15.77
N GLN A 373 -25.49 14.99 -16.77
CA GLN A 373 -26.41 16.11 -16.90
C GLN A 373 -27.85 15.63 -17.10
N ARG A 374 -28.08 14.72 -18.05
CA ARG A 374 -29.40 14.14 -18.34
C ARG A 374 -29.97 13.35 -17.16
N GLY A 375 -29.10 12.65 -16.43
CA GLY A 375 -29.45 11.86 -15.26
C GLY A 375 -29.67 12.67 -13.97
N GLY A 376 -29.49 13.99 -14.00
CA GLY A 376 -29.69 14.86 -12.83
C GLY A 376 -28.58 14.79 -11.78
N PHE A 377 -27.36 14.43 -12.16
CA PHE A 377 -26.18 14.38 -11.28
C PHE A 377 -25.43 15.70 -11.21
N ILE A 378 -25.80 16.70 -12.01
CA ILE A 378 -25.16 18.02 -12.03
C ILE A 378 -26.07 19.04 -11.36
N ILE A 379 -25.49 19.79 -10.42
CA ILE A 379 -26.12 20.92 -9.74
C ILE A 379 -25.33 22.21 -10.03
N GLY A 380 -26.01 23.36 -10.05
CA GLY A 380 -25.41 24.68 -10.30
C GLY A 380 -25.80 25.33 -11.64
N GLY A 381 -25.34 26.57 -11.87
CA GLY A 381 -25.60 27.37 -13.07
C GLY A 381 -24.36 27.54 -13.97
N GLU A 382 -24.49 28.33 -15.05
CA GLU A 382 -23.38 28.60 -15.98
C GLU A 382 -22.14 29.13 -15.24
N GLY A 383 -21.03 28.37 -15.30
CA GLY A 383 -19.75 28.69 -14.67
C GLY A 383 -19.42 27.94 -13.37
N CYS A 384 -20.39 27.32 -12.70
CA CYS A 384 -20.20 26.58 -11.43
C CYS A 384 -21.03 25.29 -11.38
N SER A 385 -20.88 24.40 -12.37
CA SER A 385 -21.51 23.07 -12.36
C SER A 385 -20.72 22.10 -11.48
N VAL A 386 -21.38 21.46 -10.53
CA VAL A 386 -20.80 20.49 -9.58
C VAL A 386 -21.52 19.15 -9.73
N LEU A 387 -20.76 18.06 -9.68
CA LEU A 387 -21.30 16.70 -9.62
C LEU A 387 -21.72 16.37 -8.19
N ARG A 388 -22.91 15.80 -8.04
CA ARG A 388 -23.45 15.33 -6.75
C ARG A 388 -23.52 13.81 -6.68
N ASN A 389 -23.21 13.26 -5.51
CA ASN A 389 -23.31 11.83 -5.26
C ASN A 389 -24.72 11.45 -4.76
N PRO A 390 -25.36 10.40 -5.30
CA PRO A 390 -26.63 9.89 -4.77
C PRO A 390 -26.58 9.48 -3.29
N ALA A 391 -25.39 9.14 -2.78
CA ALA A 391 -25.20 8.79 -1.38
C ALA A 391 -25.08 10.00 -0.44
N THR A 392 -24.81 11.21 -0.95
CA THR A 392 -24.57 12.42 -0.12
C THR A 392 -25.68 12.65 0.92
N PRO A 393 -26.98 12.68 0.55
CA PRO A 393 -28.04 13.03 1.51
C PRO A 393 -28.17 12.05 2.68
N TYR A 394 -27.76 10.80 2.48
CA TYR A 394 -27.94 9.72 3.44
C TYR A 394 -26.68 9.45 4.26
N ILE A 395 -25.49 9.70 3.70
CA ILE A 395 -24.21 9.51 4.38
C ILE A 395 -23.83 10.74 5.22
N SER A 396 -24.05 11.96 4.72
CA SER A 396 -23.65 13.18 5.42
C SER A 396 -24.17 13.27 6.86
N PRO A 397 -25.43 12.90 7.18
CA PRO A 397 -25.92 12.88 8.56
C PRO A 397 -25.18 11.88 9.47
N LEU A 398 -24.69 10.77 8.92
CA LEU A 398 -24.02 9.70 9.68
C LEU A 398 -22.58 10.08 10.07
N LEU A 399 -21.98 11.04 9.36
CA LEU A 399 -20.60 11.47 9.61
C LEU A 399 -20.44 12.12 10.99
N ASN A 400 -21.46 12.78 11.54
CA ASN A 400 -21.38 13.37 12.87
C ASN A 400 -21.12 12.31 13.94
N ASN A 401 -21.93 11.24 13.96
CA ASN A 401 -21.76 10.13 14.89
C ASN A 401 -20.44 9.38 14.66
N LEU A 402 -19.95 9.31 13.41
CA LEU A 402 -18.62 8.77 13.12
C LEU A 402 -17.51 9.64 13.72
N MET A 403 -17.58 10.96 13.59
CA MET A 403 -16.62 11.90 14.20
C MET A 403 -16.61 11.77 15.73
N THR A 404 -17.80 11.65 16.34
CA THR A 404 -17.94 11.44 17.78
C THR A 404 -17.34 10.11 18.21
N LEU A 405 -17.62 9.01 17.49
CA LEU A 405 -17.00 7.71 17.74
C LEU A 405 -15.48 7.81 17.68
N LEU A 406 -14.91 8.37 16.61
CA LEU A 406 -13.46 8.50 16.44
C LEU A 406 -12.82 9.38 17.53
N LYS A 407 -13.46 10.49 17.90
CA LYS A 407 -13.02 11.35 19.02
C LYS A 407 -12.99 10.57 20.34
N THR A 408 -14.05 9.82 20.62
CA THR A 408 -14.19 9.03 21.85
C THR A 408 -13.16 7.90 21.89
N THR A 409 -12.94 7.20 20.77
CA THR A 409 -11.92 6.17 20.69
C THR A 409 -10.50 6.73 20.75
N CYS A 410 -10.21 7.88 20.15
CA CYS A 410 -8.93 8.59 20.35
C CYS A 410 -8.71 8.93 21.83
N SER A 411 -9.77 9.33 22.53
CA SER A 411 -9.68 9.70 23.94
C SER A 411 -9.34 8.51 24.83
N LEU A 412 -9.55 7.26 24.40
CA LEU A 412 -9.16 6.05 25.15
C LEU A 412 -7.65 5.96 25.42
N PHE A 413 -6.82 6.68 24.67
CA PHE A 413 -5.38 6.72 24.85
C PHE A 413 -4.92 7.70 25.95
N LYS A 414 -5.83 8.48 26.54
CA LYS A 414 -5.47 9.37 27.65
C LYS A 414 -5.17 8.58 28.93
N PRO A 415 -4.21 9.01 29.76
CA PRO A 415 -3.78 8.29 30.97
C PRO A 415 -4.93 7.89 31.92
N GLU A 416 -5.93 8.75 32.06
CA GLU A 416 -7.11 8.53 32.90
C GLU A 416 -8.02 7.39 32.42
N TYR A 417 -7.89 6.92 31.17
CA TYR A 417 -8.70 5.81 30.64
C TYR A 417 -7.89 4.53 30.44
N LEU A 418 -6.56 4.62 30.38
CA LEU A 418 -5.70 3.45 30.20
C LEU A 418 -5.88 2.42 31.33
N HIS A 419 -6.07 2.90 32.56
CA HIS A 419 -6.20 2.06 33.76
C HIS A 419 -7.60 1.49 33.98
N LEU A 420 -8.61 1.91 33.21
CA LEU A 420 -9.98 1.40 33.30
C LEU A 420 -10.20 0.09 32.52
N ARG A 421 -9.21 -0.32 31.71
CA ARG A 421 -9.27 -1.59 30.98
C ARG A 421 -9.18 -2.76 31.95
N HIS A 422 -9.89 -3.83 31.64
CA HIS A 422 -9.68 -5.09 32.33
C HIS A 422 -8.28 -5.65 32.03
N ILE A 423 -7.71 -6.44 32.94
CA ILE A 423 -6.36 -6.99 32.82
C ILE A 423 -6.18 -7.82 31.53
N ASP A 424 -7.23 -8.52 31.10
CA ASP A 424 -7.24 -9.33 29.87
C ASP A 424 -7.12 -8.49 28.58
N PHE A 425 -7.42 -7.19 28.64
CA PHE A 425 -7.49 -6.28 27.50
C PHE A 425 -6.46 -5.14 27.57
N VAL A 426 -5.46 -5.22 28.46
CA VAL A 426 -4.40 -4.19 28.55
C VAL A 426 -3.68 -3.99 27.21
N ARG A 427 -3.46 -5.08 26.46
CA ARG A 427 -2.81 -5.11 25.14
C ARG A 427 -3.78 -4.90 23.97
N ALA A 428 -5.04 -4.55 24.21
CA ALA A 428 -6.06 -4.42 23.17
C ALA A 428 -5.77 -3.29 22.18
N TYR A 429 -4.88 -2.35 22.52
CA TYR A 429 -4.50 -1.22 21.67
C TYR A 429 -3.18 -1.44 20.94
N ASP A 430 -2.49 -2.54 21.20
CA ASP A 430 -1.22 -2.89 20.55
C ASP A 430 -1.47 -3.36 19.11
N LEU A 431 -0.39 -3.39 18.32
CA LEU A 431 -0.36 -4.12 17.05
C LEU A 431 -0.63 -5.61 17.29
N THR A 432 -1.36 -6.23 16.36
CA THR A 432 -1.49 -7.69 16.34
C THR A 432 -0.15 -8.33 16.05
N GLU A 433 0.08 -9.57 16.49
CA GLU A 433 1.35 -10.27 16.20
C GLU A 433 1.58 -10.41 14.69
N HIS A 434 0.52 -10.58 13.90
CA HIS A 434 0.61 -10.58 12.44
C HIS A 434 1.13 -9.24 11.89
N ASP A 435 0.63 -8.11 12.38
CA ASP A 435 1.09 -6.79 11.93
C ASP A 435 2.54 -6.52 12.35
N LYS A 436 2.95 -6.98 13.53
CA LYS A 436 4.34 -6.86 13.99
C LYS A 436 5.31 -7.60 13.07
N LEU A 437 5.01 -8.86 12.75
CA LEU A 437 5.83 -9.67 11.84
C LEU A 437 5.91 -9.04 10.45
N ASN A 438 4.79 -8.53 9.92
CA ASN A 438 4.75 -7.83 8.65
C ASN A 438 5.63 -6.57 8.65
N ILE A 439 5.66 -5.79 9.74
CA ILE A 439 6.49 -4.59 9.85
C ILE A 439 7.98 -4.95 9.93
N LEU A 440 8.32 -6.05 10.61
CA LEU A 440 9.68 -6.56 10.74
C LEU A 440 10.17 -7.29 9.47
N GLY A 441 9.30 -7.49 8.47
CA GLY A 441 9.63 -8.24 7.26
C GLY A 441 9.79 -9.75 7.50
N ILE A 442 9.26 -10.26 8.61
CA ILE A 442 9.31 -11.69 8.95
C ILE A 442 8.09 -12.37 8.29
N PRO A 443 8.29 -13.34 7.38
CA PRO A 443 7.18 -14.02 6.73
C PRO A 443 6.31 -14.76 7.75
N PRO A 444 4.98 -14.77 7.59
CA PRO A 444 4.10 -15.53 8.46
C PRO A 444 4.31 -17.04 8.25
N VAL A 445 4.12 -17.81 9.32
CA VAL A 445 4.26 -19.28 9.27
C VAL A 445 3.24 -19.88 8.29
N SER A 446 3.73 -20.68 7.35
CA SER A 446 2.96 -21.38 6.33
C SER A 446 2.21 -22.58 6.92
N VAL A 447 1.15 -22.29 7.70
CA VAL A 447 0.27 -23.32 8.29
C VAL A 447 -0.98 -23.51 7.44
N ASP A 448 -1.27 -24.76 7.08
CA ASP A 448 -2.54 -25.10 6.44
C ASP A 448 -3.69 -25.10 7.47
N ASN A 449 -4.54 -24.08 7.36
CA ASN A 449 -5.70 -23.88 8.20
C ASN A 449 -7.02 -24.10 7.43
N SER A 450 -6.99 -24.74 6.27
CA SER A 450 -8.17 -24.96 5.42
C SER A 450 -9.33 -25.63 6.16
N ASP A 451 -9.01 -26.64 6.97
CA ASP A 451 -9.97 -27.42 7.77
C ASP A 451 -10.25 -26.84 9.16
N SER A 452 -9.52 -25.81 9.61
CA SER A 452 -9.65 -25.32 10.97
C SER A 452 -10.90 -24.46 11.14
N LEU A 453 -11.47 -24.53 12.35
CA LEU A 453 -12.42 -23.53 12.81
C LEU A 453 -11.62 -22.29 13.23
N VAL A 454 -12.03 -21.12 12.75
CA VAL A 454 -11.43 -19.86 13.17
C VAL A 454 -11.85 -19.55 14.60
N TYR A 455 -11.02 -19.97 15.55
CA TYR A 455 -11.09 -19.52 16.93
C TYR A 455 -10.03 -18.44 17.13
N ARG A 456 -10.48 -17.19 17.21
CA ARG A 456 -9.63 -16.06 17.61
C ARG A 456 -9.77 -15.84 19.10
N HIS A 457 -8.65 -15.67 19.78
CA HIS A 457 -8.63 -15.36 21.22
C HIS A 457 -9.39 -14.05 21.51
N PRO A 458 -10.08 -13.88 22.66
CA PRO A 458 -10.83 -12.66 22.98
C PRO A 458 -10.04 -11.36 22.78
N LEU A 459 -8.78 -11.35 23.20
CA LEU A 459 -7.86 -10.22 23.04
C LEU A 459 -7.68 -9.85 21.56
N GLU A 460 -7.39 -10.84 20.72
CA GLU A 460 -7.20 -10.63 19.27
C GLU A 460 -8.50 -10.12 18.62
N ARG A 461 -9.67 -10.65 19.01
CA ARG A 461 -10.97 -10.12 18.56
C ARG A 461 -11.15 -8.64 18.93
N MET A 462 -10.72 -8.25 20.14
CA MET A 462 -10.77 -6.86 20.58
C MET A 462 -9.79 -5.97 19.81
N GLN A 463 -8.55 -6.43 19.60
CA GLN A 463 -7.56 -5.72 18.80
C GLN A 463 -8.07 -5.46 17.38
N ILE A 464 -8.61 -6.49 16.72
CA ILE A 464 -9.19 -6.38 15.37
C ILE A 464 -10.37 -5.39 15.36
N PHE A 465 -11.23 -5.42 16.37
CA PHE A 465 -12.34 -4.48 16.49
C PHE A 465 -11.84 -3.02 16.58
N ILE A 466 -10.88 -2.74 17.47
CA ILE A 466 -10.30 -1.39 17.63
C ILE A 466 -9.54 -0.97 16.36
N SER A 467 -8.81 -1.87 15.72
CA SER A 467 -8.23 -1.65 14.38
C SER A 467 -9.28 -1.24 13.37
N THR A 468 -10.36 -2.01 13.25
CA THR A 468 -11.46 -1.74 12.32
C THR A 468 -12.09 -0.36 12.54
N VAL A 469 -12.37 0.03 13.79
CA VAL A 469 -13.02 1.33 14.08
C VAL A 469 -12.19 2.50 13.55
N PHE A 470 -10.88 2.52 13.79
CA PHE A 470 -10.03 3.60 13.30
C PHE A 470 -9.76 3.47 11.80
N ASP A 471 -9.35 2.30 11.33
CA ASP A 471 -8.92 2.14 9.93
C ASP A 471 -10.08 2.42 8.98
N TYR A 472 -11.26 1.83 9.25
CA TYR A 472 -12.43 2.07 8.43
C TYR A 472 -13.07 3.43 8.70
N GLY A 473 -13.00 3.95 9.93
CA GLY A 473 -13.43 5.31 10.21
C GLY A 473 -12.63 6.36 9.43
N PHE A 474 -11.31 6.25 9.38
CA PHE A 474 -10.45 7.11 8.57
C PHE A 474 -10.71 6.91 7.07
N HIS A 475 -10.92 5.67 6.62
CA HIS A 475 -11.31 5.41 5.23
C HIS A 475 -12.66 6.03 4.87
N ILE A 476 -13.67 6.02 5.75
CA ILE A 476 -14.95 6.68 5.46
C ILE A 476 -14.73 8.17 5.26
N LEU A 477 -13.94 8.83 6.11
CA LEU A 477 -13.66 10.26 5.98
C LEU A 477 -12.82 10.60 4.72
N GLY A 478 -11.84 9.76 4.38
CA GLY A 478 -11.09 9.89 3.14
C GLY A 478 -11.97 9.71 1.90
N ASN A 479 -12.84 8.71 1.91
CA ASN A 479 -13.81 8.49 0.82
C ASN A 479 -14.89 9.58 0.80
N ALA A 480 -15.26 10.19 1.93
CA ALA A 480 -16.18 11.32 1.95
C ALA A 480 -15.60 12.52 1.18
N SER A 481 -14.30 12.77 1.40
CA SER A 481 -13.55 13.78 0.68
C SER A 481 -13.51 13.52 -0.83
N GLN A 482 -13.32 12.26 -1.24
CA GLN A 482 -13.21 11.87 -2.64
C GLN A 482 -14.56 11.74 -3.37
N CYS A 483 -15.56 11.15 -2.72
CA CYS A 483 -16.77 10.65 -3.37
C CYS A 483 -17.98 11.58 -3.21
N LEU A 484 -18.06 12.35 -2.11
CA LEU A 484 -19.13 13.34 -1.92
C LEU A 484 -18.81 14.69 -2.57
N GLY A 485 -17.56 14.89 -3.00
CA GLY A 485 -17.14 16.03 -3.80
C GLY A 485 -17.34 17.38 -3.10
N SER A 486 -17.72 18.40 -3.87
CA SER A 486 -17.80 19.78 -3.34
C SER A 486 -18.88 19.95 -2.27
N GLU A 487 -19.93 19.13 -2.25
CA GLU A 487 -20.97 19.18 -1.22
C GLU A 487 -20.38 18.95 0.18
N PHE A 488 -19.41 18.04 0.31
CA PHE A 488 -18.70 17.81 1.57
C PHE A 488 -17.88 19.04 1.98
N TYR A 489 -17.07 19.59 1.09
CA TYR A 489 -16.22 20.76 1.39
C TYR A 489 -17.01 22.06 1.62
N CYS A 490 -18.26 22.14 1.15
CA CYS A 490 -19.12 23.30 1.38
C CYS A 490 -19.91 23.22 2.69
N VAL A 491 -19.78 22.14 3.48
CA VAL A 491 -20.43 22.04 4.79
C VAL A 491 -19.95 23.18 5.70
N PRO A 492 -20.86 24.02 6.23
CA PRO A 492 -20.49 25.14 7.10
C PRO A 492 -19.72 24.66 8.34
N GLY A 493 -18.56 25.27 8.59
CA GLY A 493 -17.73 24.95 9.75
C GLY A 493 -17.00 23.60 9.66
N LEU A 494 -16.90 22.99 8.48
CA LEU A 494 -16.19 21.71 8.29
C LEU A 494 -14.79 21.69 8.91
N SER A 495 -13.97 22.71 8.65
CA SER A 495 -12.61 22.80 9.21
C SER A 495 -12.61 22.81 10.73
N LYS A 496 -13.53 23.58 11.34
CA LYS A 496 -13.70 23.62 12.80
C LYS A 496 -14.07 22.24 13.35
N VAL A 497 -15.03 21.55 12.74
CA VAL A 497 -15.46 20.20 13.17
C VAL A 497 -14.30 19.21 13.07
N ILE A 498 -13.55 19.21 11.97
CA ILE A 498 -12.38 18.34 11.80
C ILE A 498 -11.32 18.65 12.86
N ILE A 499 -11.05 19.93 13.10
CA ILE A 499 -10.05 20.34 14.09
C ILE A 499 -10.44 19.89 15.50
N GLU A 500 -11.64 20.24 15.95
CA GLU A 500 -12.11 20.00 17.32
C GLU A 500 -12.31 18.51 17.64
N ASN A 501 -12.62 17.68 16.65
CA ASN A 501 -12.89 16.25 16.88
C ASN A 501 -11.71 15.34 16.53
N LEU A 502 -10.88 15.70 15.54
CA LEU A 502 -9.82 14.82 15.04
C LEU A 502 -8.43 15.41 15.25
N ILE A 503 -8.17 16.62 14.75
CA ILE A 503 -6.79 17.17 14.71
C ILE A 503 -6.25 17.41 16.12
N VAL A 504 -7.05 17.96 17.03
CA VAL A 504 -6.65 18.16 18.44
C VAL A 504 -6.33 16.83 19.14
N ASN A 505 -6.97 15.74 18.71
CA ASN A 505 -6.76 14.41 19.29
C ASN A 505 -5.64 13.61 18.60
N PHE A 506 -5.01 14.15 17.54
CA PHE A 506 -3.95 13.47 16.80
C PHE A 506 -2.78 13.05 17.70
N LYS A 507 -2.40 13.92 18.66
CA LYS A 507 -1.31 13.65 19.60
C LYS A 507 -1.52 12.40 20.46
N LEU A 508 -2.78 11.99 20.67
CA LEU A 508 -3.13 10.81 21.46
C LEU A 508 -2.89 9.50 20.70
N LEU A 509 -2.85 9.53 19.37
CA LEU A 509 -2.74 8.32 18.56
C LEU A 509 -1.34 7.70 18.65
N PRO A 510 -1.21 6.36 18.79
CA PRO A 510 0.05 5.66 18.57
C PRO A 510 0.60 5.90 17.16
N ASP A 511 1.91 5.72 16.96
CA ASP A 511 2.59 6.11 15.72
C ASP A 511 2.08 5.35 14.48
N PHE A 512 1.77 4.06 14.62
CA PHE A 512 1.16 3.28 13.54
C PHE A 512 -0.27 3.74 13.18
N ARG A 513 -1.04 4.27 14.14
CA ARG A 513 -2.38 4.85 13.91
C ARG A 513 -2.31 6.27 13.36
N ALA A 514 -1.32 7.05 13.79
CA ALA A 514 -1.05 8.37 13.20
C ALA A 514 -0.69 8.23 11.72
N LYS A 515 0.08 7.19 11.36
CA LYS A 515 0.36 6.84 9.97
C LYS A 515 -0.93 6.53 9.19
N THR A 516 -1.82 5.68 9.72
CA THR A 516 -3.09 5.36 9.03
C THR A 516 -4.02 6.57 8.94
N PHE A 517 -4.05 7.45 9.95
CA PHE A 517 -4.78 8.72 9.91
C PHE A 517 -4.31 9.62 8.76
N ILE A 518 -2.99 9.80 8.61
CA ILE A 518 -2.40 10.61 7.53
C ILE A 518 -2.75 9.98 6.18
N ARG A 519 -2.51 8.68 6.02
CA ARG A 519 -2.66 7.96 4.76
C ARG A 519 -4.11 7.89 4.28
N ASN A 520 -5.03 7.51 5.18
CA ASN A 520 -6.38 7.13 4.81
C ASN A 520 -7.37 8.28 4.89
N PHE A 521 -7.05 9.36 5.62
CA PHE A 521 -7.92 10.54 5.73
C PHE A 521 -7.25 11.81 5.21
N ILE A 522 -6.14 12.26 5.81
CA ILE A 522 -5.57 13.60 5.51
C ILE A 522 -5.10 13.71 4.06
N LYS A 523 -4.41 12.70 3.52
CA LYS A 523 -3.98 12.71 2.11
C LYS A 523 -5.17 12.84 1.14
N PRO A 524 -6.20 11.96 1.17
CA PRO A 524 -7.39 12.13 0.34
C PRO A 524 -8.10 13.47 0.54
N PHE A 525 -8.19 13.94 1.79
CA PHE A 525 -8.82 15.21 2.15
C PHE A 525 -8.14 16.42 1.51
N ILE A 526 -6.82 16.44 1.42
CA ILE A 526 -6.08 17.51 0.75
C ILE A 526 -6.16 17.33 -0.77
N GLN A 527 -5.95 16.11 -1.26
CA GLN A 527 -5.89 15.80 -2.68
C GLN A 527 -7.22 16.11 -3.41
N CYS A 528 -8.36 15.92 -2.74
CA CYS A 528 -9.68 16.10 -3.34
C CYS A 528 -10.31 17.47 -3.04
N CYS A 529 -9.61 18.35 -2.31
CA CYS A 529 -10.16 19.65 -1.95
C CYS A 529 -10.25 20.58 -3.19
N PRO A 530 -11.42 21.17 -3.49
CA PRO A 530 -11.54 22.17 -4.53
C PRO A 530 -10.63 23.38 -4.25
N LYS A 531 -9.94 23.88 -5.27
CA LYS A 531 -8.98 25.00 -5.16
C LYS A 531 -9.52 26.20 -4.38
N GLY A 532 -10.78 26.57 -4.60
CA GLY A 532 -11.43 27.68 -3.92
C GLY A 532 -11.69 27.47 -2.41
N GLN A 533 -11.62 26.24 -1.91
CA GLN A 533 -11.85 25.87 -0.51
C GLN A 533 -10.53 25.54 0.23
N CYS A 534 -9.38 25.54 -0.45
CA CYS A 534 -8.11 25.19 0.19
C CYS A 534 -7.76 26.13 1.35
N SER A 535 -7.98 27.44 1.18
CA SER A 535 -7.67 28.44 2.21
C SER A 535 -8.58 28.36 3.43
N THR A 536 -9.85 27.99 3.25
CA THR A 536 -10.88 27.94 4.29
C THR A 536 -10.89 26.59 5.03
N VAL A 537 -10.53 25.52 4.33
CA VAL A 537 -10.68 24.15 4.83
C VAL A 537 -9.33 23.47 5.11
N VAL A 538 -8.39 23.51 4.17
CA VAL A 538 -7.13 22.75 4.25
C VAL A 538 -6.07 23.49 5.07
N LEU A 539 -5.85 24.79 4.84
CA LEU A 539 -4.83 25.55 5.57
C LEU A 539 -5.03 25.53 7.10
N PRO A 540 -6.25 25.71 7.65
CA PRO A 540 -6.45 25.66 9.10
C PRO A 540 -6.15 24.29 9.71
N VAL A 541 -6.39 23.20 8.97
CA VAL A 541 -6.07 21.84 9.40
C VAL A 541 -4.56 21.62 9.39
N LEU A 542 -3.89 22.01 8.30
CA LEU A 542 -2.43 21.91 8.17
C LEU A 542 -1.71 22.71 9.26
N TYR A 543 -2.21 23.90 9.59
CA TYR A 543 -1.64 24.79 10.59
C TYR A 543 -1.30 24.08 11.92
N ILE A 544 -2.23 23.28 12.41
CA ILE A 544 -2.06 22.54 13.67
C ILE A 544 -1.28 21.25 13.41
N LEU A 545 -1.70 20.50 12.39
CA LEU A 545 -1.21 19.15 12.14
C LEU A 545 0.29 19.10 11.83
N THR A 546 0.81 20.02 11.01
CA THR A 546 2.24 19.98 10.61
C THR A 546 3.17 20.27 11.78
N SER A 547 2.76 21.14 12.69
CA SER A 547 3.52 21.43 13.92
C SER A 547 3.54 20.22 14.85
N ASP A 548 2.39 19.58 15.04
CA ASP A 548 2.25 18.42 15.92
C ASP A 548 3.04 17.21 15.40
N ILE A 549 3.05 16.99 14.08
CA ILE A 549 3.84 15.92 13.46
C ILE A 549 5.33 16.22 13.56
N LEU A 550 5.76 17.46 13.29
CA LEU A 550 7.17 17.86 13.43
C LEU A 550 7.68 17.59 14.85
N GLN A 551 6.93 18.03 15.86
CA GLN A 551 7.30 17.83 17.26
C GLN A 551 7.46 16.35 17.56
N ARG A 552 6.44 15.54 17.22
CA ARG A 552 6.46 14.09 17.44
C ARG A 552 7.64 13.42 16.76
N LEU A 553 7.87 13.67 15.48
CA LEU A 553 8.97 13.05 14.74
C LEU A 553 10.33 13.45 15.31
N SER A 554 10.51 14.73 15.66
CA SER A 554 11.77 15.23 16.23
C SER A 554 12.07 14.57 17.58
N GLU A 555 11.08 14.44 18.46
CA GLU A 555 11.22 13.75 19.75
C GLU A 555 11.55 12.27 19.57
N ARG A 556 10.86 11.57 18.66
CA ARG A 556 11.08 10.15 18.38
C ARG A 556 12.46 9.87 17.79
N TRP A 557 12.88 10.67 16.80
CA TRP A 557 14.20 10.53 16.19
C TRP A 557 15.33 10.91 17.14
N LEU A 558 15.12 11.86 18.06
CA LEU A 558 16.09 12.16 19.11
C LEU A 558 16.33 10.94 20.01
N ILE A 559 15.29 10.17 20.34
CA ILE A 559 15.41 8.93 21.12
C ILE A 559 16.20 7.90 20.32
N ILE A 560 15.83 7.64 19.05
CA ILE A 560 16.56 6.68 18.19
C ILE A 560 18.04 7.05 18.09
N ASN A 561 18.35 8.31 17.79
CA ASN A 561 19.72 8.76 17.63
C ASN A 561 20.55 8.62 18.91
N LYS A 562 19.97 8.92 20.08
CA LYS A 562 20.66 8.72 21.37
C LYS A 562 20.99 7.26 21.63
N ARG A 563 20.08 6.33 21.32
CA ARG A 563 20.33 4.90 21.51
C ARG A 563 21.46 4.41 20.61
N VAL A 564 21.48 4.82 19.35
CA VAL A 564 22.59 4.52 18.42
C VAL A 564 23.92 5.08 18.94
N GLU A 565 23.94 6.28 19.54
CA GLU A 565 25.14 6.86 20.15
C GLU A 565 25.60 6.09 21.39
N GLU A 566 24.67 5.63 22.24
CA GLU A 566 24.94 4.81 23.44
C GLU A 566 25.49 3.42 23.06
N GLU A 567 24.89 2.76 22.07
CA GLU A 567 25.36 1.48 21.52
C GLU A 567 26.77 1.61 20.93
N ALA A 568 27.06 2.71 20.21
CA ALA A 568 28.38 2.95 19.64
C ALA A 568 29.48 3.18 20.69
N GLN A 569 29.11 3.53 21.93
CA GLN A 569 30.02 3.74 23.06
C GLN A 569 30.18 2.50 23.95
N SER A 570 29.27 1.52 23.85
CA SER A 570 29.33 0.26 24.58
C SER A 570 30.31 -0.72 23.93
N GLU A 571 31.22 -1.32 24.71
CA GLU A 571 32.06 -2.44 24.25
C GLU A 571 31.30 -3.78 24.23
N GLU A 572 30.14 -3.86 24.90
CA GLU A 572 29.24 -5.00 24.85
C GLU A 572 28.27 -4.84 23.68
N GLN A 573 28.36 -5.74 22.69
CA GLN A 573 27.35 -5.90 21.65
C GLN A 573 26.09 -6.50 22.29
N SER A 574 25.17 -5.65 22.75
CA SER A 574 23.81 -6.06 23.06
C SER A 574 23.06 -6.23 21.74
N ASP A 575 22.46 -7.40 21.51
CA ASP A 575 21.49 -7.55 20.43
C ASP A 575 20.29 -6.64 20.73
N PRO A 576 19.82 -5.81 19.78
CA PRO A 576 18.64 -4.98 19.99
C PRO A 576 17.41 -5.86 20.20
N GLU A 577 16.61 -5.54 21.23
CA GLU A 577 15.36 -6.27 21.49
C GLU A 577 14.40 -6.11 20.30
N SER A 578 13.70 -7.18 19.90
CA SER A 578 12.78 -7.14 18.74
C SER A 578 11.71 -6.05 18.84
N GLN A 579 11.34 -5.64 20.06
CA GLN A 579 10.41 -4.55 20.31
C GLN A 579 10.98 -3.18 19.95
N GLU A 580 12.26 -2.94 20.19
CA GLU A 580 12.94 -1.71 19.82
C GLU A 580 13.04 -1.56 18.29
N ILE A 581 13.44 -2.65 17.61
CA ILE A 581 13.52 -2.67 16.13
C ILE A 581 12.13 -2.38 15.53
N LEU A 582 11.07 -2.92 16.12
CA LEU A 582 9.70 -2.68 15.70
C LEU A 582 9.32 -1.20 15.85
N GLU A 583 9.61 -0.58 17.00
CA GLU A 583 9.33 0.84 17.25
C GLU A 583 10.07 1.74 16.25
N GLU A 584 11.35 1.45 15.98
CA GLU A 584 12.14 2.17 14.99
C GLU A 584 11.51 2.07 13.58
N HIS A 585 11.12 0.85 13.16
CA HIS A 585 10.45 0.65 11.87
C HIS A 585 9.13 1.43 11.77
N VAL A 586 8.34 1.45 12.83
CA VAL A 586 7.09 2.22 12.88
C VAL A 586 7.37 3.73 12.72
N ILE A 587 8.39 4.26 13.40
CA ILE A 587 8.78 5.68 13.30
C ILE A 587 9.27 6.01 11.89
N ARG A 588 10.10 5.15 11.28
CA ARG A 588 10.55 5.31 9.89
C ARG A 588 9.37 5.33 8.91
N GLN A 589 8.42 4.41 9.07
CA GLN A 589 7.22 4.35 8.23
C GLN A 589 6.34 5.60 8.39
N LEU A 590 6.14 6.09 9.63
CA LEU A 590 5.41 7.33 9.89
C LEU A 590 6.12 8.54 9.24
N THR A 591 7.44 8.60 9.37
CA THR A 591 8.28 9.66 8.79
C THR A 591 8.10 9.72 7.27
N ARG A 592 8.25 8.57 6.59
CA ARG A 592 8.06 8.46 5.15
C ARG A 592 6.64 8.87 4.74
N GLU A 593 5.62 8.38 5.44
CA GLU A 593 4.23 8.73 5.16
C GLU A 593 3.96 10.24 5.25
N TYR A 594 4.55 10.92 6.24
CA TYR A 594 4.45 12.38 6.37
C TYR A 594 5.22 13.13 5.27
N LEU A 595 6.41 12.67 4.88
CA LEU A 595 7.12 13.30 3.75
C LEU A 595 6.32 13.17 2.45
N GLU A 596 5.68 12.03 2.20
CA GLU A 596 4.77 11.87 1.07
C GLU A 596 3.55 12.82 1.15
N LEU A 597 3.04 13.11 2.36
CA LEU A 597 2.03 14.15 2.56
C LEU A 597 2.59 15.54 2.19
N LEU A 598 3.82 15.86 2.60
CA LEU A 598 4.46 17.14 2.24
C LEU A 598 4.70 17.26 0.74
N VAL A 599 5.09 16.18 0.06
CA VAL A 599 5.21 16.14 -1.41
C VAL A 599 3.86 16.48 -2.05
N LEU A 600 2.77 15.86 -1.59
CA LEU A 600 1.41 16.16 -2.06
C LEU A 600 1.05 17.65 -1.84
N VAL A 601 1.29 18.18 -0.64
CA VAL A 601 0.97 19.57 -0.27
C VAL A 601 1.80 20.57 -1.10
N LEU A 602 3.09 20.31 -1.28
CA LEU A 602 4.02 21.24 -1.93
C LEU A 602 3.92 21.16 -3.45
N THR A 603 3.82 19.97 -4.03
CA THR A 603 3.94 19.76 -5.49
C THR A 603 2.66 19.30 -6.18
N GLY A 604 1.60 18.94 -5.43
CA GLY A 604 0.29 18.59 -5.99
C GLY A 604 0.20 17.24 -6.70
N LYS A 605 1.21 16.37 -6.56
CA LYS A 605 1.21 15.06 -7.23
C LYS A 605 0.20 14.08 -6.64
N SER A 606 -0.51 13.36 -7.52
CA SER A 606 -1.34 12.21 -7.19
C SER A 606 -0.49 10.92 -7.13
N VAL A 607 -0.82 10.03 -6.18
CA VAL A 607 -0.22 8.69 -5.99
C VAL A 607 -0.20 7.83 -7.27
N ASN A 608 -1.10 8.08 -8.23
CA ASN A 608 -1.13 7.37 -9.52
C ASN A 608 0.10 7.65 -10.41
N SER A 609 0.88 8.69 -10.12
CA SER A 609 2.14 8.97 -10.82
C SER A 609 3.32 8.17 -10.27
N ASP A 610 3.27 7.72 -9.01
CA ASP A 610 4.36 6.96 -8.37
C ASP A 610 4.46 5.55 -8.96
N VAL A 611 3.36 4.87 -9.29
CA VAL A 611 3.41 3.55 -9.97
C VAL A 611 4.06 3.64 -11.35
N LYS A 612 3.91 4.77 -12.05
CA LYS A 612 4.55 4.99 -13.35
C LYS A 612 6.01 5.44 -13.22
N GLU A 613 6.36 6.21 -12.18
CA GLU A 613 7.74 6.66 -11.95
C GLU A 613 8.61 5.58 -11.26
N GLU A 614 8.08 4.76 -10.34
CA GLU A 614 8.78 3.61 -9.75
C GLU A 614 9.05 2.53 -10.80
N MET A 615 8.07 2.20 -11.66
CA MET A 615 8.30 1.29 -12.79
C MET A 615 9.34 1.85 -13.78
N ALA A 616 9.42 3.17 -13.95
CA ALA A 616 10.42 3.82 -14.79
C ALA A 616 11.79 3.98 -14.11
N MET A 617 11.89 3.81 -12.79
CA MET A 617 13.16 3.77 -12.05
C MET A 617 13.72 2.34 -11.96
N GLU A 618 12.88 1.31 -12.06
CA GLU A 618 13.30 -0.10 -12.19
C GLU A 618 13.76 -0.45 -13.61
N ASP A 619 13.11 0.09 -14.64
CA ASP A 619 13.62 0.02 -16.00
C ASP A 619 14.74 1.09 -16.15
N GLY A 620 16.00 0.66 -16.14
CA GLY A 620 17.19 1.51 -16.32
C GLY A 620 17.30 2.19 -17.70
N ASP A 621 16.18 2.53 -18.32
CA ASP A 621 16.11 3.26 -19.58
C ASP A 621 16.38 4.74 -19.32
N MET A 622 17.68 5.07 -19.25
CA MET A 622 18.20 6.41 -19.47
C MET A 622 18.00 6.80 -20.95
N GLY A 623 16.74 6.80 -21.39
CA GLY A 623 16.32 7.35 -22.66
C GLY A 623 16.65 8.83 -22.69
N LYS A 624 17.54 9.20 -23.62
CA LYS A 624 17.99 10.57 -23.89
C LYS A 624 16.80 11.53 -24.06
N GLN A 625 16.34 12.15 -22.97
CA GLN A 625 15.52 13.35 -23.04
C GLN A 625 16.43 14.55 -23.21
N THR A 626 16.61 14.97 -24.46
CA THR A 626 17.24 16.25 -24.82
C THR A 626 16.25 17.38 -24.56
N GLY A 627 16.14 17.78 -23.29
CA GLY A 627 15.48 18.99 -22.83
C GLY A 627 16.03 19.30 -21.44
N SER A 628 16.49 20.52 -21.19
CA SER A 628 17.00 20.91 -19.87
C SER A 628 15.85 20.98 -18.87
N ASN A 629 15.45 19.82 -18.34
CA ASN A 629 14.52 19.81 -17.22
C ASN A 629 15.20 20.51 -16.04
N PRO A 630 14.50 21.44 -15.36
CA PRO A 630 15.04 22.08 -14.17
C PRO A 630 15.37 20.99 -13.13
N PRO A 631 16.47 21.15 -12.36
CA PRO A 631 16.92 20.13 -11.42
C PRO A 631 15.93 19.86 -10.28
N PHE A 632 14.96 20.77 -10.07
CA PHE A 632 13.93 20.69 -9.04
C PHE A 632 12.57 21.08 -9.63
N LYS A 633 11.50 20.44 -9.12
CA LYS A 633 10.11 20.74 -9.49
C LYS A 633 9.68 22.10 -8.93
N GLU A 634 8.63 22.69 -9.49
CA GLU A 634 8.04 23.92 -8.93
C GLU A 634 6.95 23.60 -7.90
N LEU A 635 6.64 24.60 -7.05
CA LEU A 635 5.54 24.49 -6.10
C LEU A 635 4.20 24.54 -6.83
N SER A 636 3.23 23.76 -6.34
CA SER A 636 1.82 23.87 -6.73
C SER A 636 1.18 25.15 -6.18
N GLU A 637 -0.03 25.48 -6.65
CA GLU A 637 -0.81 26.59 -6.08
C GLU A 637 -1.00 26.45 -4.56
N LEU A 638 -1.29 25.24 -4.08
CA LEU A 638 -1.37 24.95 -2.64
C LEU A 638 -0.01 25.13 -1.97
N GLY A 639 1.07 24.64 -2.59
CA GLY A 639 2.43 24.81 -2.08
C GLY A 639 2.82 26.27 -1.92
N VAL A 640 2.48 27.13 -2.89
CA VAL A 640 2.71 28.58 -2.82
C VAL A 640 1.90 29.20 -1.68
N MET A 641 0.61 28.85 -1.53
CA MET A 641 -0.21 29.32 -0.40
C MET A 641 0.36 28.91 0.96
N VAL A 642 0.79 27.64 1.06
CA VAL A 642 1.35 27.06 2.28
C VAL A 642 2.66 27.75 2.67
N VAL A 643 3.58 27.94 1.71
CA VAL A 643 4.85 28.62 1.98
C VAL A 643 4.66 30.14 2.19
N GLY A 644 3.63 30.74 1.58
CA GLY A 644 3.25 32.13 1.82
C GLY A 644 2.58 32.39 3.17
N THR A 645 2.19 31.35 3.91
CA THR A 645 1.54 31.47 5.23
C THR A 645 2.61 31.41 6.32
N LYS A 646 2.86 32.55 6.99
CA LYS A 646 3.99 32.73 7.92
C LYS A 646 4.02 31.77 9.08
N GLU A 647 2.84 31.35 9.53
CA GLU A 647 2.69 30.49 10.69
C GLU A 647 2.78 29.00 10.32
N LEU A 648 2.71 28.64 9.02
CA LEU A 648 2.69 27.25 8.54
C LEU A 648 4.03 26.78 7.96
N PHE A 649 4.67 27.60 7.12
CA PHE A 649 5.92 27.21 6.45
C PHE A 649 7.06 26.83 7.41
N PRO A 650 7.21 27.41 8.63
CA PRO A 650 8.31 27.07 9.53
C PRO A 650 8.31 25.59 9.92
N SER A 651 7.16 25.00 10.26
CA SER A 651 7.09 23.58 10.63
C SER A 651 7.47 22.66 9.47
N ILE A 652 7.14 23.05 8.23
CA ILE A 652 7.44 22.28 7.02
C ILE A 652 8.93 22.33 6.72
N ILE A 653 9.53 23.52 6.65
CA ILE A 653 10.97 23.65 6.37
C ILE A 653 11.81 23.00 7.47
N MET A 654 11.42 23.14 8.73
CA MET A 654 12.09 22.48 9.86
C MET A 654 12.03 20.95 9.75
N CYS A 655 10.90 20.38 9.33
CA CYS A 655 10.83 18.93 9.10
C CYS A 655 11.76 18.48 7.97
N ILE A 656 11.81 19.23 6.86
CA ILE A 656 12.66 18.90 5.71
C ILE A 656 14.14 18.93 6.12
N ILE A 657 14.58 19.97 6.83
CA ILE A 657 15.99 20.08 7.25
C ILE A 657 16.35 19.04 8.31
N ASN A 658 15.45 18.74 9.27
CA ASN A 658 15.69 17.69 10.26
C ASN A 658 15.80 16.32 9.58
N GLY A 659 15.07 16.10 8.48
CA GLY A 659 15.14 14.86 7.70
C GLY A 659 16.53 14.55 7.11
N PHE A 660 17.44 15.52 6.98
CA PHE A 660 18.84 15.25 6.60
C PHE A 660 19.68 14.65 7.74
N SER A 661 19.21 14.77 8.98
CA SER A 661 19.88 14.23 10.17
C SER A 661 19.28 12.92 10.69
N TRP A 662 18.18 12.48 10.08
CA TRP A 662 17.54 11.20 10.42
C TRP A 662 18.20 10.10 9.62
N ALA A 663 18.60 9.01 10.29
CA ALA A 663 19.34 7.89 9.70
C ALA A 663 18.49 7.00 8.76
N ASP A 664 17.77 7.61 7.81
CA ASP A 664 16.96 6.98 6.78
C ASP A 664 17.28 7.59 5.41
N THR A 665 17.98 6.82 4.56
CA THR A 665 18.42 7.28 3.23
C THR A 665 17.24 7.66 2.32
N THR A 666 16.08 7.02 2.47
CA THR A 666 14.88 7.33 1.67
C THR A 666 14.29 8.68 2.07
N VAL A 667 14.24 8.96 3.38
CA VAL A 667 13.82 10.25 3.93
C VAL A 667 14.74 11.35 3.42
N CYS A 668 16.06 11.18 3.55
CA CYS A 668 17.03 12.15 3.07
C CYS A 668 16.85 12.44 1.57
N HIS A 669 16.71 11.39 0.74
CA HIS A 669 16.46 11.54 -0.68
C HIS A 669 15.20 12.38 -0.97
N ARG A 670 14.07 12.09 -0.31
CA ARG A 670 12.83 12.87 -0.45
C ARG A 670 13.00 14.33 -0.01
N CYS A 671 13.70 14.58 1.10
CA CYS A 671 14.01 15.94 1.55
C CYS A 671 14.81 16.74 0.52
N THR A 672 15.75 16.11 -0.20
CA THR A 672 16.51 16.81 -1.25
C THR A 672 15.63 17.35 -2.37
N GLN A 673 14.55 16.63 -2.71
CA GLN A 673 13.63 17.00 -3.78
C GLN A 673 12.71 18.17 -3.38
N MET A 674 12.36 18.29 -2.09
CA MET A 674 11.42 19.27 -1.57
C MET A 674 12.06 20.58 -1.11
N LEU A 675 13.35 20.56 -0.70
CA LEU A 675 13.98 21.71 -0.05
C LEU A 675 14.06 22.94 -0.96
N TRP A 676 14.60 22.78 -2.16
CA TRP A 676 14.84 23.93 -3.04
C TRP A 676 13.56 24.68 -3.45
N PRO A 677 12.46 24.01 -3.85
CA PRO A 677 11.21 24.71 -4.19
C PRO A 677 10.68 25.57 -3.05
N VAL A 678 10.75 25.07 -1.81
CA VAL A 678 10.34 25.81 -0.61
C VAL A 678 11.27 27.00 -0.37
N VAL A 679 12.58 26.80 -0.39
CA VAL A 679 13.58 27.87 -0.19
C VAL A 679 13.43 28.97 -1.24
N LYS A 680 13.27 28.62 -2.52
CA LYS A 680 13.07 29.57 -3.63
C LYS A 680 11.90 30.51 -3.31
N GLN A 681 10.80 29.95 -2.82
CA GLN A 681 9.61 30.73 -2.48
C GLN A 681 9.81 31.59 -1.21
N ILE A 682 10.44 31.07 -0.16
CA ILE A 682 10.75 31.85 1.06
C ILE A 682 11.65 33.05 0.72
N VAL A 683 12.64 32.86 -0.15
CA VAL A 683 13.54 33.93 -0.61
C VAL A 683 12.79 34.95 -1.46
N ALA A 684 11.85 34.51 -2.31
CA ALA A 684 10.99 35.39 -3.11
C ALA A 684 10.03 36.22 -2.25
N ASN A 685 9.54 35.65 -1.14
CA ASN A 685 8.69 36.34 -0.17
C ASN A 685 9.48 37.31 0.75
N ASN A 686 10.82 37.31 0.69
CA ASN A 686 11.72 38.02 1.61
C ASN A 686 11.61 37.59 3.08
N ASP A 687 11.26 36.34 3.33
CA ASP A 687 11.16 35.77 4.69
C ASP A 687 12.45 35.03 5.13
N MET A 688 13.50 35.02 4.28
CA MET A 688 14.77 34.34 4.58
C MET A 688 15.77 35.26 5.31
N SER A 689 16.23 34.86 6.50
CA SER A 689 17.34 35.53 7.22
C SER A 689 18.71 34.91 6.87
N GLU A 690 19.79 35.62 7.22
CA GLU A 690 21.16 35.15 6.96
C GLU A 690 21.54 33.92 7.83
N GLU A 691 21.05 33.88 9.07
CA GLU A 691 21.20 32.74 9.99
C GLU A 691 20.43 31.52 9.49
N ALA A 692 19.19 31.71 9.04
CA ALA A 692 18.37 30.65 8.48
C ALA A 692 19.03 30.07 7.21
N ALA A 693 19.53 30.92 6.33
CA ALA A 693 20.22 30.50 5.11
C ALA A 693 21.46 29.64 5.44
N SER A 694 22.22 30.03 6.46
CA SER A 694 23.38 29.28 6.95
C SER A 694 22.98 27.95 7.58
N HIS A 695 21.93 27.92 8.41
CA HIS A 695 21.47 26.72 9.09
C HIS A 695 20.95 25.66 8.10
N ILE A 696 20.18 26.08 7.09
CA ILE A 696 19.73 25.19 6.01
C ILE A 696 20.94 24.60 5.28
N PHE A 697 21.96 25.42 4.98
CA PHE A 697 23.16 24.93 4.30
C PHE A 697 23.93 23.91 5.14
N VAL A 698 24.09 24.17 6.44
CA VAL A 698 24.67 23.20 7.38
C VAL A 698 23.87 21.90 7.39
N ALA A 699 22.54 21.95 7.44
CA ALA A 699 21.70 20.74 7.43
C ALA A 699 21.90 19.90 6.17
N ILE A 700 22.01 20.51 4.98
CA ILE A 700 22.31 19.79 3.73
C ILE A 700 23.68 19.10 3.83
N LEU A 701 24.69 19.79 4.36
CA LEU A 701 26.04 19.24 4.53
C LEU A 701 26.08 18.11 5.59
N THR A 702 25.29 18.22 6.65
CA THR A 702 25.09 17.14 7.64
C THR A 702 24.48 15.91 6.98
N GLY A 703 23.50 16.08 6.08
CA GLY A 703 22.97 14.97 5.29
C GLY A 703 24.03 14.32 4.40
N LEU A 704 24.94 15.11 3.82
CA LEU A 704 26.07 14.58 3.04
C LEU A 704 27.07 13.81 3.91
N GLN A 705 27.20 14.20 5.17
CA GLN A 705 28.02 13.49 6.16
C GLN A 705 27.41 12.16 6.60
N LEU A 706 26.10 12.14 6.83
CA LEU A 706 25.41 10.94 7.30
C LEU A 706 25.17 9.93 6.16
N HIS A 707 24.69 10.38 5.00
CA HIS A 707 24.22 9.51 3.92
C HIS A 707 25.16 9.44 2.71
N GLY A 708 26.29 10.14 2.75
CA GLY A 708 27.21 10.29 1.61
C GLY A 708 27.84 9.00 1.11
N GLU A 709 27.71 7.90 1.85
CA GLU A 709 28.16 6.57 1.42
C GLU A 709 27.29 5.99 0.28
N HIS A 710 26.02 6.40 0.18
CA HIS A 710 25.12 5.95 -0.86
C HIS A 710 25.24 6.86 -2.09
N GLU A 711 25.71 6.31 -3.21
CA GLU A 711 26.04 7.07 -4.43
C GLU A 711 24.86 7.91 -4.97
N SER A 712 23.64 7.35 -4.98
CA SER A 712 22.44 8.04 -5.45
C SER A 712 22.10 9.26 -4.59
N THR A 713 22.08 9.08 -3.27
CA THR A 713 21.79 10.15 -2.30
C THR A 713 22.92 11.19 -2.26
N GLN A 714 24.18 10.75 -2.33
CA GLN A 714 25.34 11.63 -2.44
C GLN A 714 25.24 12.54 -3.68
N SER A 715 24.88 11.99 -4.84
CA SER A 715 24.70 12.77 -6.08
C SER A 715 23.62 13.84 -5.94
N CYS A 716 22.48 13.47 -5.33
CA CYS A 716 21.37 14.40 -5.07
C CYS A 716 21.78 15.52 -4.10
N LEU A 717 22.43 15.18 -2.98
CA LEU A 717 22.89 16.13 -1.97
C LEU A 717 23.98 17.06 -2.51
N LEU A 718 24.92 16.56 -3.31
CA LEU A 718 25.94 17.39 -3.96
C LEU A 718 25.30 18.37 -4.93
N THR A 719 24.34 17.92 -5.72
CA THR A 719 23.59 18.77 -6.66
C THR A 719 22.84 19.86 -5.91
N LEU A 720 22.11 19.52 -4.85
CA LEU A 720 21.38 20.46 -4.00
C LEU A 720 22.31 21.45 -3.29
N SER A 721 23.38 20.97 -2.68
CA SER A 721 24.37 21.80 -1.97
C SER A 721 24.99 22.83 -2.90
N PHE A 722 25.44 22.39 -4.08
CA PHE A 722 26.03 23.27 -5.09
C PHE A 722 25.02 24.29 -5.59
N PHE A 723 23.80 23.85 -5.95
CA PHE A 723 22.75 24.72 -6.46
C PHE A 723 22.32 25.78 -5.43
N TYR A 724 22.18 25.37 -4.17
CA TYR A 724 21.85 26.25 -3.05
C TYR A 724 22.93 27.32 -2.85
N TYR A 725 24.20 26.92 -2.79
CA TYR A 725 25.33 27.83 -2.64
C TYR A 725 25.46 28.78 -3.85
N GLU A 726 25.42 28.26 -5.08
CA GLU A 726 25.52 29.07 -6.29
C GLU A 726 24.40 30.12 -6.34
N THR A 727 23.17 29.76 -6.00
CA THR A 727 22.04 30.70 -6.12
C THR A 727 22.04 31.77 -5.02
N LEU A 728 22.43 31.41 -3.79
CA LEU A 728 22.19 32.26 -2.62
C LEU A 728 23.42 32.99 -2.09
N ARG A 729 24.65 32.59 -2.45
CA ARG A 729 25.90 33.17 -1.91
C ARG A 729 26.01 34.70 -2.06
N GLN A 730 25.45 35.27 -3.13
CA GLN A 730 25.50 36.71 -3.36
C GLN A 730 24.56 37.49 -2.44
N LYS A 731 23.41 36.89 -2.08
CA LYS A 731 22.44 37.48 -1.15
C LYS A 731 22.81 37.22 0.31
N PHE A 732 23.49 36.10 0.59
CA PHE A 732 23.90 35.67 1.93
C PHE A 732 25.38 35.27 1.95
N PRO A 733 26.31 36.22 2.17
CA PRO A 733 27.75 35.94 2.19
C PRO A 733 28.20 34.98 3.30
N SER A 734 27.41 34.84 4.38
CA SER A 734 27.62 33.83 5.43
C SER A 734 27.76 32.39 4.93
N LEU A 735 27.20 32.05 3.77
CA LEU A 735 27.32 30.71 3.18
C LEU A 735 28.77 30.34 2.87
N THR A 736 29.59 31.30 2.44
CA THR A 736 31.03 31.07 2.23
C THR A 736 31.75 30.84 3.56
N GLN A 737 31.30 31.47 4.66
CA GLN A 737 31.85 31.20 5.99
C GLN A 737 31.54 29.78 6.47
N VAL A 738 30.39 29.21 6.11
CA VAL A 738 30.07 27.80 6.40
C VAL A 738 31.07 26.86 5.71
N LEU A 739 31.43 27.12 4.45
CA LEU A 739 32.45 26.33 3.75
C LEU A 739 33.83 26.41 4.44
N HIS A 740 34.20 27.57 4.99
CA HIS A 740 35.44 27.71 5.75
C HIS A 740 35.48 26.91 7.06
N LYS A 741 34.32 26.50 7.60
CA LYS A 741 34.22 25.68 8.82
C LYS A 741 34.35 24.18 8.55
N ILE A 742 34.42 23.75 7.29
CA ILE A 742 34.59 22.34 6.93
C ILE A 742 35.99 21.87 7.40
N PRO A 743 36.10 20.73 8.12
CA PRO A 743 37.38 20.19 8.55
C PRO A 743 38.32 19.92 7.36
N ASP A 744 39.59 20.29 7.53
CA ASP A 744 40.68 20.08 6.55
C ASP A 744 40.45 20.71 5.16
N VAL A 745 39.59 21.73 5.07
CA VAL A 745 39.30 22.42 3.80
C VAL A 745 40.45 23.33 3.36
N ASN A 746 40.94 23.14 2.14
CA ASN A 746 41.92 24.07 1.56
C ASN A 746 41.21 25.36 1.12
N VAL A 747 41.50 26.46 1.82
CA VAL A 747 40.96 27.81 1.56
C VAL A 747 41.12 28.26 0.10
N ASN A 748 42.17 27.81 -0.59
CA ASN A 748 42.38 28.14 -2.00
C ASN A 748 41.35 27.47 -2.93
N LEU A 749 40.79 26.31 -2.55
CA LEU A 749 39.71 25.67 -3.32
C LEU A 749 38.43 26.52 -3.29
N ILE A 750 38.12 27.13 -2.15
CA ILE A 750 36.97 28.04 -2.00
C ILE A 750 37.18 29.30 -2.85
N LYS A 751 38.38 29.91 -2.80
CA LYS A 751 38.72 31.06 -3.65
C LYS A 751 38.61 30.73 -5.15
N ASN A 752 39.11 29.58 -5.56
CA ASN A 752 39.04 29.13 -6.95
C ASN A 752 37.58 28.91 -7.39
N LEU A 753 36.73 28.36 -6.52
CA LEU A 753 35.31 28.21 -6.80
C LEU A 753 34.63 29.58 -6.98
N GLU A 754 34.89 30.56 -6.11
CA GLU A 754 34.31 31.91 -6.23
C GLU A 754 34.70 32.61 -7.54
N VAL A 755 35.95 32.45 -7.98
CA VAL A 755 36.42 32.95 -9.29
C VAL A 755 35.68 32.27 -10.44
N GLU A 756 35.57 30.94 -10.42
CA GLU A 756 34.86 30.16 -11.43
C GLU A 756 33.36 30.49 -11.49
N LEU A 757 32.71 30.66 -10.33
CA LEU A 757 31.30 31.03 -10.22
C LEU A 757 31.02 32.47 -10.68
N SER A 758 32.01 33.35 -10.62
CA SER A 758 31.94 34.72 -11.15
C SER A 758 32.18 34.79 -12.66
N SER A 759 32.75 33.72 -13.24
CA SER A 759 32.99 33.63 -14.69
C SER A 759 31.70 33.24 -15.46
N ARG A 760 31.40 33.99 -16.54
CA ARG A 760 30.27 33.69 -17.45
C ARG A 760 30.54 32.54 -18.43
N THR A 761 31.79 32.07 -18.51
CA THR A 761 32.27 31.07 -19.48
C THR A 761 32.56 29.69 -18.86
N GLY A 762 32.39 29.54 -17.54
CA GLY A 762 32.72 28.31 -16.83
C GLY A 762 31.79 27.14 -17.19
N GLN A 763 32.36 25.98 -17.50
CA GLN A 763 31.61 24.73 -17.70
C GLN A 763 30.96 24.29 -16.38
N GLU A 764 29.63 24.10 -16.37
CA GLU A 764 28.87 23.72 -15.16
C GLU A 764 29.43 22.46 -14.47
N LYS A 765 29.92 21.51 -15.27
CA LYS A 765 30.60 20.30 -14.76
C LYS A 765 31.85 20.63 -13.94
N LYS A 766 32.69 21.55 -14.41
CA LYS A 766 33.90 21.99 -13.69
C LYS A 766 33.56 22.66 -12.37
N LYS A 767 32.51 23.49 -12.34
CA LYS A 767 32.02 24.16 -11.12
C LYS A 767 31.58 23.14 -10.06
N LYS A 768 30.79 22.13 -10.46
CA LYS A 768 30.36 21.03 -9.59
C LYS A 768 31.54 20.19 -9.09
N ASP A 769 32.52 19.89 -9.93
CA ASP A 769 33.73 19.15 -9.55
C ASP A 769 34.59 19.94 -8.53
N CYS A 770 34.73 21.25 -8.72
CA CYS A 770 35.40 22.13 -7.76
C CYS A 770 34.69 22.13 -6.40
N PHE A 771 33.36 22.25 -6.39
CA PHE A 771 32.58 22.17 -5.16
C PHE A 771 32.72 20.80 -4.48
N LYS A 772 32.64 19.69 -5.22
CA LYS A 772 32.81 18.34 -4.69
C LYS A 772 34.15 18.16 -3.98
N LYS A 773 35.24 18.78 -4.49
CA LYS A 773 36.55 18.75 -3.82
C LYS A 773 36.53 19.45 -2.47
N ILE A 774 35.83 20.58 -2.34
CA ILE A 774 35.71 21.34 -1.07
C ILE A 774 35.01 20.51 0.01
N VAL A 775 33.91 19.84 -0.35
CA VAL A 775 33.12 19.06 0.62
C VAL A 775 33.60 17.61 0.78
N SER A 776 34.67 17.20 0.08
CA SER A 776 35.10 15.80 0.01
C SER A 776 35.49 15.18 1.36
N SER A 777 35.95 15.99 2.32
CA SER A 777 36.33 15.53 3.66
C SER A 777 35.13 15.12 4.52
N ILE A 778 33.96 15.70 4.29
CA ILE A 778 32.75 15.44 5.08
C ILE A 778 31.83 14.41 4.43
N ILE A 779 32.07 13.97 3.19
CA ILE A 779 31.24 12.94 2.56
C ILE A 779 31.31 11.65 3.37
N GLY A 780 30.15 11.15 3.82
CA GLY A 780 30.03 9.89 4.54
C GLY A 780 30.72 8.74 3.81
N ARG A 781 31.38 7.85 4.56
CA ARG A 781 32.08 6.68 4.02
C ARG A 781 31.59 5.44 4.72
N SER A 782 31.45 4.35 3.98
CA SER A 782 31.01 3.09 4.54
C SER A 782 31.99 2.55 5.58
N VAL A 783 31.44 1.78 6.52
CA VAL A 783 32.22 1.05 7.51
C VAL A 783 33.23 0.12 6.80
N SER A 784 32.82 -0.51 5.70
CA SER A 784 33.69 -1.36 4.87
C SER A 784 34.81 -0.58 4.16
N ASP A 785 34.63 0.69 3.79
CA ASP A 785 35.70 1.54 3.27
C ASP A 785 36.66 2.04 4.37
N ARG A 786 36.15 2.26 5.59
CA ARG A 786 37.00 2.48 6.79
C ARG A 786 37.85 1.23 7.09
N PHE A 787 37.25 0.04 7.02
CA PHE A 787 37.97 -1.24 7.18
C PHE A 787 38.90 -1.56 6.01
N ARG A 788 38.59 -1.20 4.75
CA ARG A 788 39.54 -1.32 3.63
C ARG A 788 40.74 -0.40 3.78
N SER A 789 40.54 0.80 4.32
CA SER A 789 41.64 1.69 4.70
C SER A 789 42.49 1.06 5.80
N TRP A 790 41.86 0.41 6.79
CA TRP A 790 42.54 -0.32 7.87
C TRP A 790 43.29 -1.57 7.35
N MET A 791 42.71 -2.36 6.44
CA MET A 791 43.37 -3.49 5.77
C MET A 791 44.53 -3.04 4.88
N LYS A 792 44.41 -1.92 4.15
CA LYS A 792 45.52 -1.33 3.39
C LYS A 792 46.61 -0.77 4.29
N TRP A 793 46.27 -0.30 5.49
CA TRP A 793 47.23 0.10 6.53
C TRP A 793 47.90 -1.11 7.20
N SER A 794 47.15 -2.18 7.49
CA SER A 794 47.68 -3.40 8.09
C SER A 794 48.57 -4.18 7.12
N LEU A 795 48.27 -4.18 5.83
CA LEU A 795 49.17 -4.68 4.77
C LEU A 795 50.46 -3.86 4.67
N LYS A 796 50.39 -2.53 4.79
CA LYS A 796 51.59 -1.67 4.83
C LYS A 796 52.42 -1.83 6.10
N ILE A 797 51.78 -2.09 7.25
CA ILE A 797 52.48 -2.41 8.51
C ILE A 797 53.12 -3.80 8.42
N TRP A 798 52.44 -4.78 7.80
CA TRP A 798 52.99 -6.11 7.54
C TRP A 798 54.20 -6.06 6.60
N ASP A 799 54.17 -5.29 5.51
CA ASP A 799 55.32 -5.08 4.62
C ASP A 799 56.48 -4.34 5.31
N TYR A 800 56.16 -3.39 6.20
CA TYR A 800 57.17 -2.67 6.99
C TYR A 800 57.83 -3.54 8.06
N TYR A 801 57.07 -4.46 8.69
CA TYR A 801 57.59 -5.43 9.65
C TYR A 801 58.35 -6.59 8.97
N ASP A 802 57.94 -7.06 7.77
CA ASP A 802 58.72 -8.07 7.02
C ASP A 802 60.06 -7.49 6.50
N SER A 803 60.07 -6.21 6.07
CA SER A 803 61.30 -5.51 5.70
C SER A 803 62.24 -5.29 6.89
N ALA A 804 61.71 -4.94 8.06
CA ALA A 804 62.51 -4.73 9.27
C ALA A 804 63.06 -6.05 9.84
N LEU A 805 62.26 -7.13 9.84
CA LEU A 805 62.71 -8.47 10.25
C LEU A 805 63.79 -9.04 9.31
N ARG A 806 63.69 -8.81 8.00
CA ARG A 806 64.75 -9.21 7.04
C ARG A 806 66.06 -8.44 7.25
N SER A 807 66.02 -7.16 7.62
CA SER A 807 67.25 -6.39 7.88
C SER A 807 67.96 -6.76 9.20
N VAL A 808 67.23 -7.28 10.18
CA VAL A 808 67.80 -7.70 11.47
C VAL A 808 68.29 -9.16 11.43
N LEU A 809 67.69 -10.01 10.59
CA LEU A 809 68.09 -11.42 10.45
C LEU A 809 69.19 -11.67 9.40
N LEU A 810 69.58 -10.68 8.59
CA LEU A 810 70.71 -10.78 7.64
C LEU A 810 72.02 -10.13 8.11
N ASN A 811 72.06 -9.52 9.30
CA ASN A 811 73.29 -9.03 9.95
C ASN A 811 73.76 -9.91 11.13
N ARG A 812 73.18 -11.11 11.27
CA ARG A 812 73.73 -12.23 12.05
C ARG A 812 73.61 -13.51 11.23
N ALA A 813 74.34 -13.54 10.11
CA ALA A 813 74.78 -14.74 9.43
C ALA A 813 76.26 -14.54 9.06
#